data_AF-A0A182TCX6-F1
#
_entry.id   AF-A0A182TCX6-F1
#
_cell.length_a   1.000
_cell.length_b   1.000
_cell.length_c   1.000
_cell.angle_alpha   90.00
_cell.angle_beta   90.00
_cell.angle_gamma   90.00
#
_symmetry.space_group_name_H-M   'P 1'
#
loop_
_entity.id
_entity.type
_entity.pdbx_description
1 polymer ?
#
loop_
_entity_poly.entity_id
_entity_poly.type
_entity_poly.pdbx_seq_one_letter_code
_entity_poly.pdbx_strand_id
1 'polypeptide(L)'
;MHRLSANGSSAVQTYTVQKIIPHSKFVPNSHKHDVALLRLNGTVQFTNYIQPVCLDLTESIWVEYLADVYGTVVGWGLTEKNRISDQLLKAELPIVRYTDCVESNPDLYGRLIYSGMYCAGILNGTSPCNGDSGGGMYIFRENRWFLRGVVSFSGIREGTNYCDSFSYVVFMNVPYYAKWIGTEVDAARQELLQATATTAAPLVSNRWGEKDTAHLPWYGETLVYRDVRYQQAGEYWCQVTGDNGVMHETGLQLTVTRVPIHFQQGANVSYAVYDAVVDNRRSSQFSFEITFRTNDSDGLLFHKPPIAGVESWSFALLLERSRLTLRVVPPGQLEKVFRSVKLNLHPTRWHTVLVSSYDGKGLMALDGQYLLGFEGHLMQHRSDRFFIANVPELRTVGFSGCVSRLMINDRVLHLEQDFIERINVGQCSTCSADECTADLCPGAQEQQSCINYVCSEGRCDGSDVLRPEGDCDLDSVAHTQGLRFQHYSYASYRSFLLVALTVDLQFQLRSTNDGIVLYAAEHRRGFGKFITIVAKAGRLELRFTTDAHLHTIYLESSVKLTTGRWYRLQAGYRDGYVYLQVDDELEVARSVLGTVFPTDRQLIVFLGGVRWQGFINRHKDVKQGLDGCVKEFKLSGLPVDLVDDMVESANVRSCQDQKEPKATLP
;
A
#
# COMPACT_ATOMS: atom_id res chain seq x y z
N MET A 1 -10.85 -17.21 -39.07
CA MET A 1 -9.96 -16.03 -39.08
C MET A 1 -10.84 -14.80 -39.19
N HIS A 2 -10.79 -13.88 -38.22
CA HIS A 2 -11.70 -12.74 -38.14
C HIS A 2 -11.36 -11.72 -39.24
N ARG A 3 -12.34 -11.34 -40.07
CA ARG A 3 -12.17 -10.35 -41.14
C ARG A 3 -12.86 -9.04 -40.78
N LEU A 4 -12.20 -7.91 -41.02
CA LEU A 4 -12.76 -6.58 -40.74
C LEU A 4 -13.99 -6.29 -41.61
N SER A 5 -13.96 -6.76 -42.87
CA SER A 5 -15.06 -6.64 -43.83
C SER A 5 -16.23 -7.60 -43.62
N ALA A 6 -16.16 -8.55 -42.67
CA ALA A 6 -17.19 -9.57 -42.46
C ALA A 6 -18.41 -9.03 -41.69
N ASN A 7 -19.24 -8.25 -42.37
CA ASN A 7 -20.51 -7.75 -41.83
C ASN A 7 -21.60 -8.83 -41.91
N GLY A 8 -22.36 -9.06 -40.83
CA GLY A 8 -23.52 -9.97 -40.81
C GLY A 8 -23.25 -11.46 -40.59
N SER A 9 -22.04 -11.86 -40.16
CA SER A 9 -21.75 -13.24 -39.74
C SER A 9 -22.10 -13.46 -38.26
N SER A 10 -22.40 -14.70 -37.85
CA SER A 10 -22.68 -15.05 -36.44
C SER A 10 -21.50 -14.83 -35.49
N ALA A 11 -20.30 -14.54 -36.02
CA ALA A 11 -19.09 -14.25 -35.26
C ALA A 11 -18.87 -12.74 -35.00
N VAL A 12 -19.75 -11.86 -35.50
CA VAL A 12 -19.61 -10.40 -35.38
C VAL A 12 -20.91 -9.80 -34.84
N GLN A 13 -20.79 -8.87 -33.88
CA GLN A 13 -21.91 -8.08 -33.38
C GLN A 13 -21.55 -6.60 -33.44
N THR A 14 -22.47 -5.78 -33.90
CA THR A 14 -22.27 -4.32 -34.07
C THR A 14 -23.15 -3.57 -33.08
N TYR A 15 -22.53 -2.72 -32.27
CA TYR A 15 -23.20 -1.87 -31.28
C TYR A 15 -22.82 -0.41 -31.53
N THR A 16 -23.76 0.51 -31.34
CA THR A 16 -23.44 1.94 -31.26
C THR A 16 -23.00 2.30 -29.84
N VAL A 17 -22.14 3.31 -29.72
CA VAL A 17 -21.70 3.83 -28.42
C VAL A 17 -22.77 4.77 -27.87
N GLN A 18 -23.31 4.46 -26.69
CA GLN A 18 -24.29 5.27 -25.97
C GLN A 18 -23.62 6.43 -25.23
N LYS A 19 -22.50 6.17 -24.55
CA LYS A 19 -21.79 7.17 -23.74
C LYS A 19 -20.28 6.90 -23.81
N ILE A 20 -19.52 7.96 -24.00
CA ILE A 20 -18.05 7.97 -23.88
C ILE A 20 -17.73 8.60 -22.53
N ILE A 21 -16.99 7.90 -21.69
CA ILE A 21 -16.60 8.34 -20.35
C ILE A 21 -15.07 8.46 -20.34
N PRO A 22 -14.52 9.63 -20.71
CA PRO A 22 -13.09 9.85 -20.61
C PRO A 22 -12.68 9.88 -19.13
N HIS A 23 -11.44 9.47 -18.84
CA HIS A 23 -10.90 9.61 -17.50
C HIS A 23 -10.94 11.08 -17.06
N SER A 24 -11.33 11.36 -15.81
CA SER A 24 -11.56 12.73 -15.32
C SER A 24 -10.34 13.65 -15.40
N LYS A 25 -9.14 13.06 -15.39
CA LYS A 25 -7.85 13.77 -15.54
C LYS A 25 -7.32 13.84 -16.98
N PHE A 26 -8.09 13.37 -17.96
CA PHE A 26 -7.70 13.49 -19.37
C PHE A 26 -7.78 14.95 -19.80
N VAL A 27 -6.69 15.44 -20.42
CA VAL A 27 -6.63 16.79 -20.98
C VAL A 27 -6.37 16.68 -22.48
N PRO A 28 -7.12 17.39 -23.34
CA PRO A 28 -6.85 17.41 -24.77
C PRO A 28 -5.39 17.80 -25.07
N ASN A 29 -4.76 17.10 -26.02
CA ASN A 29 -3.34 17.23 -26.39
C ASN A 29 -2.32 16.75 -25.34
N SER A 30 -2.77 16.12 -24.25
CA SER A 30 -1.90 15.37 -23.34
C SER A 30 -1.93 13.89 -23.71
N HIS A 31 -0.77 13.22 -23.62
CA HIS A 31 -0.72 11.76 -23.68
C HIS A 31 -1.16 11.13 -22.35
N LYS A 32 -1.19 11.89 -21.25
CA LYS A 32 -1.56 11.37 -19.93
C LYS A 32 -3.04 11.14 -19.79
N HIS A 33 -3.39 10.04 -19.11
CA HIS A 33 -4.77 9.62 -18.85
C HIS A 33 -5.62 9.49 -20.12
N ASP A 34 -4.98 9.20 -21.25
CA ASP A 34 -5.62 8.99 -22.55
C ASP A 34 -6.30 7.61 -22.59
N VAL A 35 -7.36 7.49 -21.79
CA VAL A 35 -8.18 6.29 -21.63
C VAL A 35 -9.63 6.68 -21.38
N ALA A 36 -10.55 5.91 -21.99
CA ALA A 36 -11.98 6.14 -21.87
C ALA A 36 -12.73 4.81 -21.76
N LEU A 37 -13.84 4.80 -21.02
CA LEU A 37 -14.80 3.72 -21.02
C LEU A 37 -15.91 4.02 -22.04
N LEU A 38 -16.30 3.00 -22.80
CA LEU A 38 -17.38 3.09 -23.77
C LEU A 38 -18.58 2.28 -23.26
N ARG A 39 -19.69 2.98 -23.02
CA ARG A 39 -20.97 2.32 -22.76
C ARG A 39 -21.66 2.06 -24.09
N LEU A 40 -22.00 0.80 -24.35
CA LEU A 40 -22.68 0.39 -25.57
C LEU A 40 -24.20 0.60 -25.45
N ASN A 41 -24.86 0.89 -26.57
CA ASN A 41 -26.32 1.04 -26.66
C ASN A 41 -27.01 -0.34 -26.81
N GLY A 42 -26.70 -1.26 -25.90
CA GLY A 42 -27.22 -2.61 -25.90
C GLY A 42 -26.34 -3.60 -25.16
N THR A 43 -26.88 -4.78 -24.90
CA THR A 43 -26.17 -5.87 -24.20
C THR A 43 -25.45 -6.77 -25.19
N VAL A 44 -24.15 -6.96 -24.99
CA VAL A 44 -23.31 -7.90 -25.76
C VAL A 44 -23.77 -9.34 -25.51
N GLN A 45 -24.03 -10.09 -26.59
CA GLN A 45 -24.40 -11.50 -26.48
C GLN A 45 -23.14 -12.36 -26.54
N PHE A 46 -22.81 -13.07 -25.47
CA PHE A 46 -21.63 -13.94 -25.45
C PHE A 46 -21.83 -15.18 -26.32
N THR A 47 -20.83 -15.49 -27.14
CA THR A 47 -20.80 -16.64 -28.06
C THR A 47 -19.42 -17.27 -28.03
N ASN A 48 -19.22 -18.40 -28.72
CA ASN A 48 -17.89 -19.00 -28.85
C ASN A 48 -16.85 -18.06 -29.50
N TYR A 49 -17.29 -16.99 -30.18
CA TYR A 49 -16.42 -15.98 -30.81
C TYR A 49 -16.37 -14.65 -30.06
N ILE A 50 -17.29 -14.42 -29.11
CA ILE A 50 -17.44 -13.16 -28.37
C ILE A 50 -17.46 -13.52 -26.87
N GLN A 51 -16.32 -13.33 -26.22
CA GLN A 51 -16.12 -13.65 -24.82
C GLN A 51 -15.60 -12.42 -24.07
N PRO A 52 -15.95 -12.24 -22.80
CA PRO A 52 -15.39 -11.16 -22.00
C PRO A 52 -13.91 -11.43 -21.70
N VAL A 53 -13.15 -10.34 -21.50
CA VAL A 53 -11.77 -10.40 -21.01
C VAL A 53 -11.75 -10.08 -19.52
N CYS A 54 -10.84 -10.71 -18.77
CA CYS A 54 -10.66 -10.38 -17.36
C CYS A 54 -9.93 -9.04 -17.20
N LEU A 55 -10.34 -8.25 -16.19
CA LEU A 55 -9.60 -7.09 -15.72
C LEU A 55 -8.92 -7.43 -14.40
N ASP A 56 -7.69 -6.99 -14.23
CA ASP A 56 -7.00 -7.06 -12.94
C ASP A 56 -7.34 -5.81 -12.14
N LEU A 57 -8.32 -5.94 -11.24
CA LEU A 57 -8.79 -4.83 -10.40
C LEU A 57 -8.13 -4.81 -9.01
N THR A 58 -7.15 -5.68 -8.77
CA THR A 58 -6.30 -5.62 -7.56
C THR A 58 -5.18 -4.61 -7.78
N GLU A 59 -4.91 -3.74 -6.82
CA GLU A 59 -3.94 -2.65 -6.98
C GLU A 59 -2.55 -3.16 -7.42
N SER A 60 -2.20 -2.81 -8.66
CA SER A 60 -0.87 -2.77 -9.29
C SER A 60 0.13 -3.91 -8.99
N ILE A 61 0.06 -4.98 -9.79
CA ILE A 61 1.30 -5.69 -10.16
C ILE A 61 2.17 -4.71 -10.94
N TRP A 62 3.30 -4.31 -10.37
CA TRP A 62 4.28 -3.39 -10.96
C TRP A 62 4.70 -3.88 -12.33
N VAL A 63 4.72 -2.95 -13.29
CA VAL A 63 5.16 -3.21 -14.67
C VAL A 63 6.58 -3.78 -14.66
N GLU A 64 7.42 -3.30 -13.75
CA GLU A 64 8.81 -3.74 -13.58
C GLU A 64 8.91 -5.22 -13.21
N TYR A 65 7.94 -5.77 -12.46
CA TYR A 65 7.89 -7.20 -12.15
C TYR A 65 7.36 -8.05 -13.29
N LEU A 66 6.84 -7.41 -14.35
CA LEU A 66 6.38 -8.03 -15.58
C LEU A 66 7.36 -7.83 -16.73
N ALA A 67 8.54 -7.26 -16.50
CA ALA A 67 9.59 -7.22 -17.51
C ALA A 67 9.81 -8.64 -18.08
N ASP A 68 9.96 -8.72 -19.40
CA ASP A 68 10.13 -9.96 -20.15
C ASP A 68 8.89 -10.88 -20.19
N VAL A 69 7.78 -10.50 -19.53
CA VAL A 69 6.49 -11.16 -19.72
C VAL A 69 5.91 -10.76 -21.06
N TYR A 70 5.65 -11.74 -21.91
CA TYR A 70 5.04 -11.53 -23.22
C TYR A 70 3.54 -11.30 -23.09
N GLY A 71 3.05 -10.23 -23.73
CA GLY A 71 1.64 -10.01 -23.99
C GLY A 71 1.35 -10.07 -25.48
N THR A 72 0.13 -10.49 -25.81
CA THR A 72 -0.38 -10.54 -27.17
C THR A 72 -1.16 -9.26 -27.48
N VAL A 73 -0.77 -8.55 -28.54
CA VAL A 73 -1.57 -7.47 -29.12
C VAL A 73 -2.27 -8.00 -30.35
N VAL A 74 -3.53 -7.65 -30.55
CA VAL A 74 -4.29 -8.03 -31.75
C VAL A 74 -4.88 -6.80 -32.41
N GLY A 75 -4.91 -6.77 -33.74
CA GLY A 75 -5.41 -5.62 -34.46
C GLY A 75 -5.42 -5.77 -35.99
N TRP A 76 -5.95 -4.77 -36.65
CA TRP A 76 -6.08 -4.67 -38.11
C TRP A 76 -5.26 -3.51 -38.69
N GLY A 77 -4.38 -2.90 -37.89
CA GLY A 77 -3.56 -1.76 -38.28
C GLY A 77 -2.62 -2.03 -39.45
N LEU A 78 -1.75 -1.05 -39.72
CA LEU A 78 -0.81 -1.13 -40.84
C LEU A 78 0.12 -2.35 -40.73
N THR A 79 0.19 -3.10 -41.82
CA THR A 79 1.14 -4.20 -42.05
C THR A 79 2.51 -3.67 -42.52
N GLU A 80 3.49 -4.57 -42.69
CA GLU A 80 4.81 -4.25 -43.25
C GLU A 80 4.77 -3.63 -44.65
N LYS A 81 3.62 -3.71 -45.34
CA LYS A 81 3.36 -3.10 -46.65
C LYS A 81 2.67 -1.73 -46.55
N ASN A 82 2.57 -1.15 -45.35
CA ASN A 82 1.85 0.09 -45.05
C ASN A 82 0.39 0.06 -45.53
N ARG A 83 -0.28 -1.08 -45.35
CA ARG A 83 -1.71 -1.27 -45.65
C ARG A 83 -2.43 -1.84 -44.45
N ILE A 84 -3.63 -1.32 -44.17
CA ILE A 84 -4.55 -1.85 -43.16
C ILE A 84 -4.87 -3.30 -43.52
N SER A 85 -4.79 -4.20 -42.54
CA SER A 85 -5.11 -5.61 -42.74
C SER A 85 -6.61 -5.83 -42.72
N ASP A 86 -7.15 -6.61 -43.67
CA ASP A 86 -8.54 -7.12 -43.57
C ASP A 86 -8.62 -8.32 -42.62
N GLN A 87 -7.50 -8.97 -42.31
CA GLN A 87 -7.44 -10.12 -41.39
C GLN A 87 -6.94 -9.66 -40.02
N LEU A 88 -7.55 -10.15 -38.95
CA LEU A 88 -7.09 -9.86 -37.59
C LEU A 88 -5.70 -10.50 -37.41
N LEU A 89 -4.70 -9.66 -37.13
CA LEU A 89 -3.33 -10.08 -36.88
C LEU A 89 -3.05 -10.06 -35.38
N LYS A 90 -1.98 -10.77 -34.98
CA LYS A 90 -1.46 -10.74 -33.63
C LYS A 90 0.05 -10.54 -33.61
N ALA A 91 0.53 -9.86 -32.58
CA ALA A 91 1.95 -9.71 -32.25
C ALA A 91 2.17 -10.08 -30.78
N GLU A 92 3.29 -10.71 -30.47
CA GLU A 92 3.68 -11.05 -29.10
C GLU A 92 4.88 -10.18 -28.72
N LEU A 93 4.70 -9.34 -27.70
CA LEU A 93 5.66 -8.33 -27.29
C LEU A 93 5.97 -8.51 -25.80
N PRO A 94 7.25 -8.52 -25.39
CA PRO A 94 7.60 -8.48 -23.99
C PRO A 94 7.31 -7.08 -23.45
N ILE A 95 6.81 -7.04 -22.22
CA ILE A 95 6.79 -5.81 -21.44
C ILE A 95 8.23 -5.44 -21.12
N VAL A 96 8.52 -4.15 -21.26
CA VAL A 96 9.86 -3.58 -21.12
C VAL A 96 9.91 -2.76 -19.84
N ARG A 97 11.06 -2.79 -19.17
CA ARG A 97 11.26 -1.98 -17.97
C ARG A 97 11.15 -0.50 -18.33
N TYR A 98 10.65 0.29 -17.38
CA TYR A 98 10.55 1.73 -17.56
C TYR A 98 11.91 2.36 -17.92
N THR A 99 13.00 1.92 -17.26
CA THR A 99 14.37 2.38 -17.53
C THR A 99 14.79 2.13 -18.97
N ASP A 100 14.66 0.89 -19.43
CA ASP A 100 15.11 0.47 -20.76
C ASP A 100 14.31 1.20 -21.84
N CYS A 101 13.02 1.45 -21.57
CA CYS A 101 12.20 2.27 -22.44
C CYS A 101 12.70 3.72 -22.50
N VAL A 102 12.87 4.39 -21.36
CA VAL A 102 13.33 5.79 -21.34
C VAL A 102 14.74 5.93 -21.91
N GLU A 103 15.66 5.03 -21.60
CA GLU A 103 17.03 5.06 -22.11
C GLU A 103 17.09 4.85 -23.63
N SER A 104 16.15 4.09 -24.21
CA SER A 104 16.13 3.89 -25.66
C SER A 104 15.82 5.15 -26.46
N ASN A 105 15.01 6.07 -25.90
CA ASN A 105 14.73 7.38 -26.49
C ASN A 105 14.31 8.38 -25.39
N PRO A 106 15.28 9.04 -24.74
CA PRO A 106 15.01 9.93 -23.61
C PRO A 106 14.11 11.13 -23.96
N ASP A 107 14.24 11.65 -25.19
CA ASP A 107 13.48 12.82 -25.65
C ASP A 107 11.99 12.50 -25.82
N LEU A 108 11.68 11.31 -26.34
CA LEU A 108 10.30 10.85 -26.52
C LEU A 108 9.71 10.39 -25.19
N TYR A 109 10.37 9.47 -24.51
CA TYR A 109 9.76 8.74 -23.40
C TYR A 109 9.93 9.44 -22.05
N GLY A 110 11.05 10.11 -21.81
CA GLY A 110 11.37 10.72 -20.51
C GLY A 110 10.42 11.85 -20.09
N ARG A 111 9.73 12.48 -21.04
CA ARG A 111 8.74 13.53 -20.77
C ARG A 111 7.30 13.02 -20.73
N LEU A 112 7.01 11.92 -21.42
CA LEU A 112 5.64 11.49 -21.73
C LEU A 112 5.17 10.32 -20.85
N ILE A 113 6.06 9.42 -20.44
CA ILE A 113 5.69 8.22 -19.69
C ILE A 113 5.66 8.49 -18.19
N TYR A 114 4.61 7.98 -17.53
CA TYR A 114 4.41 8.02 -16.07
C TYR A 114 3.81 6.69 -15.58
N SER A 115 3.51 6.58 -14.28
CA SER A 115 3.00 5.38 -13.59
C SER A 115 1.74 4.74 -14.21
N GLY A 116 0.92 5.54 -14.90
CA GLY A 116 -0.26 5.07 -15.64
C GLY A 116 0.04 4.48 -17.01
N MET A 117 1.30 4.33 -17.39
CA MET A 117 1.75 3.83 -18.69
C MET A 117 2.86 2.79 -18.55
N TYR A 118 3.06 2.00 -19.61
CA TYR A 118 4.23 1.13 -19.73
C TYR A 118 4.63 0.89 -21.18
N CYS A 119 5.85 0.41 -21.40
CA CYS A 119 6.36 0.09 -22.73
C CYS A 119 6.34 -1.42 -22.99
N ALA A 120 6.16 -1.79 -24.25
CA ALA A 120 6.40 -3.14 -24.73
C ALA A 120 6.97 -3.11 -26.15
N GLY A 121 7.79 -4.11 -26.51
CA GLY A 121 8.31 -4.26 -27.87
C GLY A 121 9.55 -5.14 -27.96
N ILE A 122 9.80 -5.66 -29.16
CA ILE A 122 10.97 -6.51 -29.49
C ILE A 122 11.96 -5.86 -30.47
N LEU A 123 11.70 -4.61 -30.89
CA LEU A 123 12.58 -3.80 -31.74
C LEU A 123 13.10 -4.49 -33.02
N ASN A 124 12.36 -5.45 -33.56
CA ASN A 124 12.74 -6.21 -34.75
C ASN A 124 11.84 -5.93 -35.97
N GLY A 125 11.04 -4.86 -35.91
CA GLY A 125 10.02 -4.52 -36.90
C GLY A 125 8.64 -5.09 -36.61
N THR A 126 8.48 -5.94 -35.59
CA THR A 126 7.16 -6.40 -35.11
C THR A 126 6.63 -5.40 -34.09
N SER A 127 5.57 -4.67 -34.46
CA SER A 127 4.95 -3.64 -33.61
C SER A 127 3.48 -3.43 -33.99
N PRO A 128 2.61 -3.06 -33.04
CA PRO A 128 1.37 -2.36 -33.33
C PRO A 128 1.65 -1.06 -34.10
N CYS A 129 0.73 -0.67 -34.98
CA CYS A 129 0.89 0.52 -35.80
C CYS A 129 -0.41 1.33 -35.93
N ASN A 130 -0.42 2.35 -36.80
CA ASN A 130 -1.60 3.16 -37.07
C ASN A 130 -2.81 2.26 -37.38
N GLY A 131 -3.91 2.49 -36.65
CA GLY A 131 -5.12 1.66 -36.70
C GLY A 131 -5.25 0.66 -35.54
N ASP A 132 -4.17 0.38 -34.80
CA ASP A 132 -4.20 -0.46 -33.59
C ASP A 132 -4.34 0.37 -32.29
N SER A 133 -4.24 1.71 -32.36
CA SER A 133 -4.47 2.61 -31.22
C SER A 133 -5.84 2.37 -30.59
N GLY A 134 -5.89 2.28 -29.25
CA GLY A 134 -7.08 1.86 -28.51
C GLY A 134 -7.28 0.35 -28.43
N GLY A 135 -6.48 -0.45 -29.16
CA GLY A 135 -6.46 -1.91 -29.08
C GLY A 135 -5.84 -2.42 -27.77
N GLY A 136 -6.22 -3.64 -27.37
CA GLY A 136 -5.74 -4.24 -26.13
C GLY A 136 -4.42 -4.99 -26.26
N MET A 137 -3.62 -4.99 -25.19
CA MET A 137 -2.58 -5.96 -24.93
C MET A 137 -3.06 -6.95 -23.88
N TYR A 138 -2.97 -8.24 -24.19
CA TYR A 138 -3.54 -9.32 -23.40
C TYR A 138 -2.45 -10.24 -22.86
N ILE A 139 -2.58 -10.65 -21.59
CA ILE A 139 -1.71 -11.65 -20.98
C ILE A 139 -2.54 -12.87 -20.64
N PHE A 140 -2.03 -14.05 -21.00
CA PHE A 140 -2.65 -15.32 -20.64
C PHE A 140 -2.07 -15.85 -19.32
N ARG A 141 -2.91 -16.02 -18.30
CA ARG A 141 -2.53 -16.58 -17.00
C ARG A 141 -3.71 -17.30 -16.38
N GLU A 142 -3.44 -18.35 -15.61
CA GLU A 142 -4.49 -19.15 -14.94
C GLU A 142 -5.62 -19.59 -15.88
N ASN A 143 -5.26 -19.98 -17.11
CA ASN A 143 -6.20 -20.39 -18.16
C ASN A 143 -7.21 -19.30 -18.59
N ARG A 144 -6.89 -18.00 -18.37
CA ARG A 144 -7.74 -16.86 -18.71
C ARG A 144 -6.93 -15.74 -19.36
N TRP A 145 -7.58 -14.95 -20.21
CA TRP A 145 -7.00 -13.75 -20.81
C TRP A 145 -7.31 -12.52 -19.97
N PHE A 146 -6.28 -11.74 -19.67
CA PHE A 146 -6.39 -10.49 -18.92
C PHE A 146 -5.99 -9.32 -19.81
N LEU A 147 -6.79 -8.25 -19.81
CA LEU A 147 -6.43 -6.99 -20.45
C LEU A 147 -5.40 -6.28 -19.58
N ARG A 148 -4.17 -6.17 -20.07
CA ARG A 148 -3.07 -5.52 -19.34
C ARG A 148 -2.93 -4.05 -19.72
N GLY A 149 -3.08 -3.74 -21.00
CA GLY A 149 -2.92 -2.38 -21.46
C GLY A 149 -3.69 -2.05 -22.71
N VAL A 150 -3.73 -0.76 -23.03
CA VAL A 150 -4.37 -0.23 -24.22
C VAL A 150 -3.31 0.52 -25.03
N VAL A 151 -3.16 0.18 -26.32
CA VAL A 151 -2.19 0.81 -27.23
C VAL A 151 -2.45 2.32 -27.27
N SER A 152 -1.44 3.13 -26.95
CA SER A 152 -1.53 4.59 -26.99
C SER A 152 -0.69 5.17 -28.12
N PHE A 153 0.63 5.21 -27.96
CA PHE A 153 1.55 5.83 -28.93
C PHE A 153 2.86 5.05 -29.09
N SER A 154 3.61 5.38 -30.12
CA SER A 154 4.96 4.85 -30.40
C SER A 154 5.81 5.95 -31.03
N GLY A 155 7.09 5.66 -31.31
CA GLY A 155 7.91 6.54 -32.15
C GLY A 155 7.30 6.71 -33.53
N ILE A 156 7.65 7.80 -34.20
CA ILE A 156 7.20 8.08 -35.58
C ILE A 156 8.42 7.97 -36.49
N ARG A 157 8.28 7.25 -37.60
CA ARG A 157 9.34 7.15 -38.60
C ARG A 157 9.57 8.51 -39.26
N GLU A 158 10.82 8.95 -39.28
CA GLU A 158 11.26 10.25 -39.79
C GLU A 158 10.68 10.56 -41.18
N GLY A 159 10.11 11.76 -41.34
CA GLY A 159 9.51 12.22 -42.59
C GLY A 159 8.16 11.60 -42.94
N THR A 160 7.55 10.82 -42.03
CA THR A 160 6.23 10.18 -42.23
C THR A 160 5.32 10.36 -41.02
N ASN A 161 4.06 9.95 -41.13
CA ASN A 161 3.11 9.84 -40.00
C ASN A 161 2.88 8.39 -39.57
N TYR A 162 3.79 7.48 -39.96
CA TYR A 162 3.69 6.07 -39.64
C TYR A 162 4.47 5.75 -38.37
N CYS A 163 3.98 4.77 -37.62
CA CYS A 163 4.68 4.22 -36.47
C CYS A 163 6.12 3.80 -36.85
N ASP A 164 7.05 3.96 -35.92
CA ASP A 164 8.38 3.36 -36.01
C ASP A 164 8.34 1.97 -35.37
N SER A 165 8.33 0.92 -36.19
CA SER A 165 8.28 -0.47 -35.74
C SER A 165 9.58 -0.96 -35.10
N PHE A 166 10.63 -0.13 -35.07
CA PHE A 166 11.87 -0.35 -34.33
C PHE A 166 11.93 0.47 -33.04
N SER A 167 10.82 1.09 -32.63
CA SER A 167 10.67 1.77 -31.33
C SER A 167 9.78 0.97 -30.38
N TYR A 168 9.88 1.24 -29.07
CA TYR A 168 8.92 0.67 -28.12
C TYR A 168 7.55 1.35 -28.25
N VAL A 169 6.50 0.57 -28.02
CA VAL A 169 5.12 1.06 -27.99
C VAL A 169 4.69 1.28 -26.55
N VAL A 170 4.04 2.42 -26.31
CA VAL A 170 3.52 2.81 -25.01
C VAL A 170 2.04 2.42 -24.91
N PHE A 171 1.71 1.78 -23.79
CA PHE A 171 0.38 1.32 -23.45
C PHE A 171 -0.10 2.05 -22.20
N MET A 172 -1.40 2.37 -22.14
CA MET A 172 -2.06 2.71 -20.88
C MET A 172 -2.10 1.47 -19.99
N ASN A 173 -1.67 1.60 -18.75
CA ASN A 173 -1.65 0.53 -17.76
C ASN A 173 -3.04 0.31 -17.18
N VAL A 174 -3.84 -0.63 -17.70
CA VAL A 174 -5.25 -0.79 -17.29
C VAL A 174 -5.41 -1.00 -15.78
N PRO A 175 -4.59 -1.83 -15.09
CA PRO A 175 -4.66 -1.97 -13.64
C PRO A 175 -4.41 -0.69 -12.83
N TYR A 176 -3.68 0.29 -13.38
CA TYR A 176 -3.51 1.60 -12.74
C TYR A 176 -4.86 2.34 -12.60
N TYR A 177 -5.80 2.07 -13.51
CA TYR A 177 -7.11 2.70 -13.56
C TYR A 177 -8.21 1.87 -12.91
N ALA A 178 -7.87 0.77 -12.23
CA ALA A 178 -8.84 -0.17 -11.65
C ALA A 178 -9.91 0.51 -10.78
N LYS A 179 -9.48 1.44 -9.90
CA LYS A 179 -10.39 2.19 -9.03
C LYS A 179 -11.39 3.02 -9.82
N TRP A 180 -10.92 3.81 -10.78
CA TRP A 180 -11.79 4.62 -11.65
C TRP A 180 -12.75 3.75 -12.47
N ILE A 181 -12.24 2.66 -13.05
CA ILE A 181 -13.07 1.71 -13.80
C ILE A 181 -14.18 1.13 -12.92
N GLY A 182 -13.84 0.73 -11.68
CA GLY A 182 -14.81 0.24 -10.70
C GLY A 182 -15.91 1.27 -10.41
N THR A 183 -15.53 2.51 -10.10
CA THR A 183 -16.49 3.59 -9.80
C THR A 183 -17.45 3.86 -10.96
N GLU A 184 -16.97 3.95 -12.19
CA GLU A 184 -17.83 4.21 -13.37
C GLU A 184 -18.74 3.02 -13.69
N VAL A 185 -18.25 1.78 -13.51
CA VAL A 185 -19.04 0.56 -13.71
C VAL A 185 -20.16 0.46 -12.68
N ASP A 186 -19.88 0.79 -11.42
CA ASP A 186 -20.87 0.77 -10.35
C ASP A 186 -21.93 1.87 -10.55
N ALA A 187 -21.51 3.09 -10.93
CA ALA A 187 -22.43 4.17 -11.29
C ALA A 187 -23.36 3.75 -12.44
N ALA A 188 -22.82 3.16 -13.51
CA ALA A 188 -23.60 2.67 -14.63
C ALA A 188 -24.58 1.54 -14.23
N ARG A 189 -24.18 0.67 -13.29
CA ARG A 189 -25.05 -0.36 -12.74
C ARG A 189 -26.23 0.25 -11.98
N GLN A 190 -26.00 1.28 -11.16
CA GLN A 190 -27.07 1.97 -10.44
C GLN A 190 -28.06 2.66 -11.38
N GLU A 191 -27.58 3.33 -12.43
CA GLU A 191 -28.45 3.93 -13.45
C GLU A 191 -29.37 2.88 -14.11
N LEU A 192 -28.87 1.66 -14.38
CA LEU A 192 -29.68 0.56 -14.93
C LEU A 192 -30.72 0.01 -13.94
N LEU A 193 -30.37 -0.07 -12.65
CA LEU A 193 -31.29 -0.47 -11.59
C LEU A 193 -32.41 0.56 -11.38
N GLN A 194 -32.09 1.85 -11.46
CA GLN A 194 -33.08 2.92 -11.36
C GLN A 194 -34.00 2.98 -12.59
N ALA A 195 -33.48 2.75 -13.80
CA ALA A 195 -34.29 2.70 -15.01
C ALA A 195 -35.30 1.55 -15.01
N THR A 196 -34.94 0.41 -14.41
CA THR A 196 -35.84 -0.76 -14.27
C THR A 196 -36.86 -0.63 -13.13
N ALA A 197 -36.67 0.31 -12.20
CA ALA A 197 -37.56 0.57 -11.07
C ALA A 197 -38.80 1.45 -11.39
N THR A 198 -39.04 1.82 -12.66
CA THR A 198 -40.14 2.73 -13.06
C THR A 198 -41.57 2.13 -13.04
N THR A 199 -41.79 1.01 -12.34
CA THR A 199 -43.14 0.55 -11.95
C THR A 199 -43.25 0.28 -10.45
N ALA A 200 -42.99 1.29 -9.62
CA ALA A 200 -43.66 1.47 -8.33
C ALA A 200 -43.29 2.86 -7.77
N ALA A 201 -44.29 3.66 -7.42
CA ALA A 201 -44.08 4.94 -6.75
C ALA A 201 -43.45 4.70 -5.36
N PRO A 202 -42.44 5.50 -4.94
CA PRO A 202 -41.93 5.39 -3.59
C PRO A 202 -42.84 6.16 -2.61
N LEU A 203 -43.20 5.48 -1.52
CA LEU A 203 -43.68 6.09 -0.28
C LEU A 203 -42.47 6.65 0.49
N VAL A 204 -42.63 7.88 0.98
CA VAL A 204 -41.67 8.60 1.82
C VAL A 204 -41.40 7.83 3.13
N SER A 205 -40.12 7.64 3.48
CA SER A 205 -39.67 7.67 4.88
C SER A 205 -38.16 7.89 4.96
N ASN A 206 -37.72 8.85 5.79
CA ASN A 206 -36.32 8.97 6.20
C ASN A 206 -35.90 7.68 6.91
N ARG A 207 -34.98 6.90 6.33
CA ARG A 207 -34.36 5.75 7.00
C ARG A 207 -32.92 5.56 6.54
N TRP A 208 -32.04 5.38 7.50
CA TRP A 208 -30.81 4.62 7.33
C TRP A 208 -31.16 3.12 7.30
N GLY A 209 -30.52 2.34 6.42
CA GLY A 209 -30.74 0.90 6.30
C GLY A 209 -29.48 0.13 5.96
N GLU A 210 -29.28 -1.01 6.62
CA GLU A 210 -28.38 -2.09 6.22
C GLU A 210 -29.16 -3.05 5.31
N LYS A 211 -28.52 -3.70 4.34
CA LYS A 211 -29.22 -4.40 3.23
C LYS A 211 -30.09 -5.60 3.65
N ASP A 212 -30.10 -6.04 4.91
CA ASP A 212 -30.83 -7.25 5.32
C ASP A 212 -31.41 -7.30 6.76
N THR A 213 -31.52 -6.20 7.53
CA THR A 213 -32.27 -6.26 8.80
C THR A 213 -33.20 -5.08 9.03
N ALA A 214 -34.48 -5.41 9.26
CA ALA A 214 -35.48 -4.50 9.78
C ALA A 214 -35.33 -4.41 11.31
N HIS A 215 -35.09 -3.19 11.80
CA HIS A 215 -35.11 -2.78 13.21
C HIS A 215 -33.82 -2.98 14.02
N LEU A 216 -33.04 -1.89 14.14
CA LEU A 216 -32.09 -1.67 15.24
C LEU A 216 -32.34 -0.28 15.87
N PRO A 217 -32.00 -0.08 17.16
CA PRO A 217 -32.43 1.08 17.95
C PRO A 217 -31.50 2.29 17.74
N TRP A 218 -32.06 3.40 17.28
CA TRP A 218 -31.34 4.66 17.05
C TRP A 218 -31.58 5.67 18.19
N TYR A 219 -30.54 6.43 18.56
CA TYR A 219 -30.65 7.66 19.35
C TYR A 219 -30.25 8.85 18.47
N GLY A 220 -31.20 9.42 17.71
CA GLY A 220 -30.97 10.64 16.92
C GLY A 220 -30.07 10.47 15.69
N GLU A 221 -29.22 11.47 15.42
CA GLU A 221 -28.34 11.62 14.22
C GLU A 221 -27.03 10.79 14.28
N THR A 222 -26.87 9.91 15.27
CA THR A 222 -25.60 9.18 15.50
C THR A 222 -25.82 7.67 15.52
N LEU A 223 -25.04 6.95 14.70
CA LEU A 223 -24.96 5.48 14.70
C LEU A 223 -24.01 5.02 15.82
N VAL A 224 -24.49 4.23 16.78
CA VAL A 224 -23.70 3.75 17.91
C VAL A 224 -23.81 2.22 18.05
N TYR A 225 -22.70 1.51 17.82
CA TYR A 225 -22.57 0.09 18.16
C TYR A 225 -21.80 -0.07 19.47
N ARG A 226 -22.35 -0.83 20.43
CA ARG A 226 -21.73 -1.11 21.73
C ARG A 226 -20.96 -2.44 21.78
N ASP A 227 -21.11 -3.30 20.76
CA ASP A 227 -20.50 -4.64 20.67
C ASP A 227 -20.27 -5.01 19.18
N VAL A 228 -19.17 -4.51 18.58
CA VAL A 228 -18.91 -4.59 17.13
C VAL A 228 -18.45 -5.99 16.71
N ARG A 229 -19.14 -6.62 15.73
CA ARG A 229 -18.88 -7.97 15.19
C ARG A 229 -18.63 -7.93 13.68
N TYR A 230 -17.99 -8.96 13.11
CA TYR A 230 -17.72 -9.03 11.66
C TYR A 230 -18.97 -8.88 10.78
N GLN A 231 -20.14 -9.27 11.30
CA GLN A 231 -21.43 -9.18 10.60
C GLN A 231 -21.91 -7.75 10.37
N GLN A 232 -21.33 -6.79 11.09
CA GLN A 232 -21.56 -5.35 10.92
C GLN A 232 -20.48 -4.73 10.02
N ALA A 233 -19.56 -5.52 9.45
CA ALA A 233 -18.71 -5.04 8.38
C ALA A 233 -19.56 -4.88 7.11
N GLY A 234 -19.52 -3.71 6.50
CA GLY A 234 -20.43 -3.38 5.41
C GLY A 234 -20.35 -1.92 5.01
N GLU A 235 -21.08 -1.58 3.97
CA GLU A 235 -21.18 -0.22 3.45
C GLU A 235 -22.48 0.42 3.98
N TYR A 236 -22.33 1.52 4.70
CA TYR A 236 -23.39 2.27 5.35
C TYR A 236 -23.59 3.60 4.63
N TRP A 237 -24.83 4.01 4.38
CA TRP A 237 -25.11 5.16 3.53
C TRP A 237 -25.87 6.22 4.32
N CYS A 238 -25.28 7.40 4.43
CA CYS A 238 -25.94 8.61 4.93
C CYS A 238 -26.62 9.31 3.79
N GLN A 239 -27.91 9.59 3.93
CA GLN A 239 -28.65 10.32 2.93
C GLN A 239 -29.22 11.60 3.55
N VAL A 240 -28.73 12.74 3.09
CA VAL A 240 -29.15 14.07 3.56
C VAL A 240 -29.77 14.82 2.40
N THR A 241 -31.02 15.23 2.56
CA THR A 241 -31.69 16.10 1.59
C THR A 241 -31.56 17.54 2.06
N GLY A 242 -30.90 18.39 1.28
CA GLY A 242 -30.87 19.83 1.54
C GLY A 242 -32.25 20.47 1.34
N ASP A 243 -32.45 21.67 1.87
CA ASP A 243 -33.72 22.43 1.78
C ASP A 243 -34.16 22.72 0.33
N ASN A 244 -33.24 22.57 -0.63
CA ASN A 244 -33.47 22.67 -2.07
C ASN A 244 -33.92 21.35 -2.73
N GLY A 245 -34.14 20.29 -1.95
CA GLY A 245 -34.54 18.97 -2.44
C GLY A 245 -33.40 18.15 -3.06
N VAL A 246 -32.16 18.65 -3.03
CA VAL A 246 -30.98 17.93 -3.52
C VAL A 246 -30.58 16.89 -2.48
N MET A 247 -30.52 15.63 -2.89
CA MET A 247 -30.05 14.55 -2.04
C MET A 247 -28.55 14.35 -2.18
N HIS A 248 -27.88 14.40 -1.04
CA HIS A 248 -26.49 14.07 -0.86
C HIS A 248 -26.39 12.72 -0.17
N GLU A 249 -25.70 11.78 -0.82
CA GLU A 249 -25.44 10.45 -0.27
C GLU A 249 -23.94 10.34 0.05
N THR A 250 -23.60 9.94 1.28
CA THR A 250 -22.21 9.65 1.66
C THR A 250 -22.11 8.27 2.28
N GLY A 251 -21.20 7.46 1.75
CA GLY A 251 -20.94 6.09 2.19
C GLY A 251 -19.86 6.03 3.28
N LEU A 252 -20.11 5.26 4.33
CA LEU A 252 -19.16 4.85 5.34
C LEU A 252 -18.93 3.34 5.18
N GLN A 253 -17.72 2.94 4.82
CA GLN A 253 -17.35 1.53 4.77
C GLN A 253 -16.81 1.09 6.14
N LEU A 254 -17.61 0.37 6.91
CA LEU A 254 -17.17 -0.24 8.16
C LEU A 254 -16.39 -1.51 7.83
N THR A 255 -15.10 -1.50 8.09
CA THR A 255 -14.25 -2.68 7.93
C THR A 255 -13.89 -3.20 9.32
N VAL A 256 -14.49 -4.31 9.74
CA VAL A 256 -14.13 -4.95 11.03
C VAL A 256 -12.88 -5.76 10.82
N THR A 257 -11.72 -5.15 11.05
CA THR A 257 -10.44 -5.76 10.70
C THR A 257 -9.94 -6.76 11.75
N ARG A 258 -10.36 -6.68 13.03
CA ARG A 258 -9.76 -7.45 14.14
C ARG A 258 -10.74 -7.75 15.29
N VAL A 259 -11.12 -9.02 15.46
CA VAL A 259 -11.68 -9.56 16.71
C VAL A 259 -10.56 -10.33 17.41
N PRO A 260 -10.04 -9.88 18.56
CA PRO A 260 -8.96 -10.58 19.23
C PRO A 260 -9.41 -11.95 19.73
N ILE A 261 -8.60 -12.97 19.42
CA ILE A 261 -8.87 -14.35 19.79
C ILE A 261 -8.10 -14.74 21.06
N HIS A 262 -8.68 -15.60 21.87
CA HIS A 262 -8.12 -16.10 23.11
C HIS A 262 -7.68 -17.55 22.96
N PHE A 263 -6.45 -17.84 23.35
CA PHE A 263 -5.94 -19.20 23.52
C PHE A 263 -5.87 -19.51 25.00
N GLN A 264 -6.43 -20.64 25.43
CA GLN A 264 -6.39 -21.09 26.82
C GLN A 264 -5.85 -22.51 26.87
N GLN A 265 -4.63 -22.67 27.39
CA GLN A 265 -4.08 -24.00 27.62
C GLN A 265 -4.60 -24.57 28.94
N GLY A 266 -4.93 -25.86 28.96
CA GLY A 266 -5.48 -26.52 30.15
C GLY A 266 -5.72 -28.01 29.87
N ALA A 267 -6.86 -28.54 30.30
CA ALA A 267 -7.23 -29.94 30.01
C ALA A 267 -7.38 -30.21 28.50
N ASN A 268 -7.86 -29.21 27.75
CA ASN A 268 -7.94 -29.25 26.30
C ASN A 268 -6.90 -28.28 25.71
N VAL A 269 -6.21 -28.70 24.66
CA VAL A 269 -5.19 -27.89 23.98
C VAL A 269 -5.87 -26.87 23.06
N SER A 270 -5.38 -25.62 23.07
CA SER A 270 -5.89 -24.54 22.22
C SER A 270 -4.83 -24.14 21.19
N TYR A 271 -5.18 -24.15 19.90
CA TYR A 271 -4.27 -23.78 18.81
C TYR A 271 -5.01 -23.41 17.52
N ALA A 272 -4.30 -22.76 16.61
CA ALA A 272 -4.78 -22.48 15.26
C ALA A 272 -3.72 -22.84 14.22
N VAL A 273 -4.16 -23.18 13.01
CA VAL A 273 -3.28 -23.58 11.89
C VAL A 273 -3.57 -22.71 10.67
N TYR A 274 -2.52 -22.23 10.02
CA TYR A 274 -2.57 -21.47 8.78
C TYR A 274 -1.68 -22.12 7.71
N ASP A 275 -2.23 -22.33 6.52
CA ASP A 275 -1.47 -22.83 5.37
C ASP A 275 -0.84 -21.67 4.57
N ALA A 276 0.43 -21.84 4.22
CA ALA A 276 1.17 -20.86 3.44
C ALA A 276 0.55 -20.65 2.05
N VAL A 277 0.09 -19.43 1.76
CA VAL A 277 -0.22 -18.99 0.41
C VAL A 277 1.04 -18.38 -0.18
N VAL A 278 1.70 -19.12 -1.08
CA VAL A 278 2.96 -18.69 -1.70
C VAL A 278 2.69 -18.22 -3.12
N ASP A 279 3.11 -16.98 -3.39
CA ASP A 279 3.29 -16.45 -4.73
C ASP A 279 4.53 -17.13 -5.35
N ASN A 280 4.53 -17.43 -6.66
CA ASN A 280 5.40 -18.41 -7.34
C ASN A 280 6.95 -18.20 -7.27
N ARG A 281 7.49 -17.39 -6.37
CA ARG A 281 8.93 -17.11 -6.21
C ARG A 281 9.48 -17.70 -4.90
N ARG A 282 10.69 -18.29 -4.98
CA ARG A 282 11.51 -18.58 -3.80
C ARG A 282 11.95 -17.25 -3.19
N SER A 283 11.33 -16.85 -2.08
CA SER A 283 11.73 -15.66 -1.35
C SER A 283 12.90 -16.00 -0.42
N SER A 284 14.04 -15.32 -0.56
CA SER A 284 15.14 -15.32 0.42
C SER A 284 14.80 -14.52 1.70
N GLN A 285 13.54 -14.09 1.81
CA GLN A 285 13.01 -13.23 2.84
C GLN A 285 11.79 -13.87 3.50
N PHE A 286 11.77 -13.85 4.82
CA PHE A 286 10.61 -14.24 5.61
C PHE A 286 10.45 -13.32 6.81
N SER A 287 9.23 -12.89 7.07
CA SER A 287 8.89 -12.15 8.28
C SER A 287 7.54 -12.59 8.82
N PHE A 288 7.42 -12.58 10.14
CA PHE A 288 6.12 -12.67 10.79
C PHE A 288 6.06 -11.71 11.98
N GLU A 289 4.84 -11.27 12.26
CA GLU A 289 4.53 -10.37 13.35
C GLU A 289 3.33 -10.93 14.11
N ILE A 290 3.45 -10.98 15.44
CA ILE A 290 2.37 -11.41 16.33
C ILE A 290 2.19 -10.36 17.43
N THR A 291 0.95 -9.87 17.59
CA THR A 291 0.59 -8.99 18.71
C THR A 291 -0.21 -9.77 19.73
N PHE A 292 0.30 -9.84 20.96
CA PHE A 292 -0.27 -10.65 22.02
C PHE A 292 -0.24 -9.95 23.38
N ARG A 293 -1.09 -10.41 24.30
CA ARG A 293 -0.97 -10.14 25.74
C ARG A 293 -1.14 -11.44 26.50
N THR A 294 -0.38 -11.62 27.56
CA THR A 294 -0.39 -12.85 28.37
C THR A 294 0.07 -12.54 29.79
N ASN A 295 -0.43 -13.34 30.73
CA ASN A 295 0.08 -13.38 32.10
C ASN A 295 1.11 -14.49 32.31
N ASP A 296 1.29 -15.37 31.32
CA ASP A 296 2.17 -16.53 31.41
C ASP A 296 3.61 -16.12 31.07
N SER A 297 4.58 -16.71 31.77
CA SER A 297 6.00 -16.52 31.48
C SER A 297 6.54 -17.48 30.43
N ASP A 298 5.76 -18.49 30.04
CA ASP A 298 6.17 -19.57 29.16
C ASP A 298 5.04 -19.90 28.18
N GLY A 299 5.38 -20.16 26.91
CA GLY A 299 4.37 -20.52 25.91
C GLY A 299 4.88 -20.46 24.47
N LEU A 300 4.47 -21.41 23.64
CA LEU A 300 4.74 -21.42 22.20
C LEU A 300 3.86 -20.39 21.49
N LEU A 301 4.44 -19.35 20.88
CA LEU A 301 3.69 -18.32 20.17
C LEU A 301 3.44 -18.70 18.70
N PHE A 302 4.49 -19.17 18.04
CA PHE A 302 4.49 -19.43 16.59
C PHE A 302 5.43 -20.59 16.26
N HIS A 303 4.99 -21.54 15.44
CA HIS A 303 5.82 -22.64 14.98
C HIS A 303 5.62 -22.95 13.51
N LYS A 304 6.75 -23.15 12.81
CA LYS A 304 6.80 -23.75 11.49
C LYS A 304 7.57 -25.08 11.58
N PRO A 305 6.92 -26.24 11.38
CA PRO A 305 7.59 -27.53 11.35
C PRO A 305 8.39 -27.72 10.05
N PRO A 306 9.31 -28.70 10.01
CA PRO A 306 9.92 -29.12 8.77
C PRO A 306 8.89 -29.84 7.88
N ILE A 307 8.99 -29.65 6.57
CA ILE A 307 8.22 -30.39 5.57
C ILE A 307 8.85 -31.77 5.38
N ALA A 308 8.05 -32.83 5.54
CA ALA A 308 8.49 -34.19 5.30
C ALA A 308 8.94 -34.38 3.84
N GLY A 309 10.13 -34.97 3.66
CA GLY A 309 10.70 -35.25 2.34
C GLY A 309 11.22 -34.04 1.56
N VAL A 310 11.25 -32.84 2.18
CA VAL A 310 11.77 -31.61 1.56
C VAL A 310 12.81 -30.99 2.49
N GLU A 311 13.95 -30.59 1.93
CA GLU A 311 14.96 -29.80 2.66
C GLU A 311 14.36 -28.44 3.01
N SER A 312 13.91 -28.31 4.26
CA SER A 312 13.19 -27.14 4.74
C SER A 312 13.64 -26.74 6.13
N TRP A 313 13.66 -25.44 6.38
CA TRP A 313 14.01 -24.87 7.68
C TRP A 313 12.80 -24.96 8.61
N SER A 314 13.01 -25.42 9.84
CA SER A 314 12.00 -25.33 10.90
C SER A 314 12.38 -24.23 11.88
N PHE A 315 11.38 -23.54 12.42
CA PHE A 315 11.62 -22.57 13.49
C PHE A 315 10.42 -22.41 14.42
N ALA A 316 10.70 -21.98 15.64
CA ALA A 316 9.69 -21.73 16.66
C ALA A 316 10.02 -20.46 17.44
N LEU A 317 9.02 -19.64 17.72
CA LEU A 317 9.09 -18.53 18.65
C LEU A 317 8.36 -18.89 19.93
N LEU A 318 9.07 -18.85 21.05
CA LEU A 318 8.57 -19.19 22.37
C LEU A 318 8.80 -18.05 23.34
N LEU A 319 7.92 -17.94 24.32
CA LEU A 319 8.23 -17.31 25.59
C LEU A 319 8.81 -18.38 26.51
N GLU A 320 10.00 -18.12 27.08
CA GLU A 320 10.66 -19.00 28.05
C GLU A 320 11.14 -18.16 29.24
N ARG A 321 10.48 -18.28 30.40
CA ARG A 321 10.74 -17.46 31.60
C ARG A 321 10.79 -15.95 31.30
N SER A 322 9.78 -15.48 30.57
CA SER A 322 9.62 -14.09 30.10
C SER A 322 10.76 -13.62 29.17
N ARG A 323 11.39 -14.53 28.42
CA ARG A 323 12.32 -14.20 27.33
C ARG A 323 11.75 -14.72 26.02
N LEU A 324 11.81 -13.92 24.97
CA LEU A 324 11.52 -14.41 23.63
C LEU A 324 12.70 -15.25 23.16
N THR A 325 12.41 -16.48 22.77
CA THR A 325 13.38 -17.45 22.29
C THR A 325 12.97 -17.91 20.91
N LEU A 326 13.80 -17.61 19.91
CA LEU A 326 13.67 -18.12 18.55
C LEU A 326 14.59 -19.33 18.40
N ARG A 327 14.01 -20.48 18.12
CA ARG A 327 14.72 -21.72 17.78
C ARG A 327 14.65 -21.92 16.29
N VAL A 328 15.78 -22.18 15.64
CA VAL A 328 15.90 -22.36 14.19
C VAL A 328 16.67 -23.64 13.92
N VAL A 329 16.09 -24.54 13.13
CA VAL A 329 16.70 -25.81 12.72
C VAL A 329 16.90 -25.78 11.20
N PRO A 330 18.13 -25.58 10.72
CA PRO A 330 18.45 -25.69 9.30
C PRO A 330 18.36 -27.16 8.82
N PRO A 331 18.12 -27.40 7.52
CA PRO A 331 18.11 -28.75 6.96
C PRO A 331 19.41 -29.50 7.27
N GLY A 332 19.30 -30.68 7.90
CA GLY A 332 20.45 -31.53 8.22
C GLY A 332 21.41 -30.97 9.28
N GLN A 333 21.06 -29.89 9.98
CA GLN A 333 21.90 -29.27 11.01
C GLN A 333 21.24 -29.29 12.39
N LEU A 334 22.05 -28.99 13.41
CA LEU A 334 21.59 -28.86 14.80
C LEU A 334 20.78 -27.57 15.00
N GLU A 335 19.91 -27.60 16.01
CA GLU A 335 19.13 -26.44 16.43
C GLU A 335 20.03 -25.29 16.88
N LYS A 336 19.73 -24.08 16.37
CA LYS A 336 20.28 -22.81 16.83
C LYS A 336 19.24 -22.08 17.68
N VAL A 337 19.65 -21.56 18.82
CA VAL A 337 18.74 -20.89 19.79
C VAL A 337 19.17 -19.45 20.00
N PHE A 338 18.26 -18.51 19.72
CA PHE A 338 18.46 -17.08 19.90
C PHE A 338 17.50 -16.57 20.97
N ARG A 339 18.02 -16.02 22.07
CA ARG A 339 17.23 -15.67 23.25
C ARG A 339 17.40 -14.19 23.61
N SER A 340 16.28 -13.50 23.81
CA SER A 340 16.27 -12.10 24.25
C SER A 340 16.71 -11.93 25.69
N VAL A 341 16.95 -10.68 26.08
CA VAL A 341 16.95 -10.28 27.50
C VAL A 341 15.59 -10.58 28.14
N LYS A 342 15.55 -10.64 29.47
CA LYS A 342 14.28 -10.81 30.20
C LYS A 342 13.39 -9.60 29.93
N LEU A 343 12.17 -9.87 29.52
CA LEU A 343 11.18 -8.87 29.14
C LEU A 343 10.30 -8.54 30.34
N ASN A 344 9.85 -7.28 30.39
CA ASN A 344 8.84 -6.83 31.35
C ASN A 344 7.49 -6.75 30.63
N LEU A 345 6.86 -7.91 30.43
CA LEU A 345 5.55 -8.01 29.78
C LEU A 345 4.46 -7.71 30.81
N HIS A 346 3.56 -6.79 30.49
CA HIS A 346 2.44 -6.45 31.37
C HIS A 346 1.18 -7.18 30.89
N PRO A 347 0.46 -7.92 31.75
CA PRO A 347 -0.62 -8.80 31.32
C PRO A 347 -1.80 -8.08 30.67
N THR A 348 -2.01 -6.81 31.01
CA THR A 348 -3.05 -5.96 30.40
C THR A 348 -2.56 -5.20 29.17
N ARG A 349 -1.25 -5.14 28.90
CA ARG A 349 -0.70 -4.45 27.74
C ARG A 349 -0.46 -5.43 26.61
N TRP A 350 -0.78 -4.96 25.42
CA TRP A 350 -0.47 -5.65 24.19
C TRP A 350 0.96 -5.40 23.80
N HIS A 351 1.62 -6.47 23.36
CA HIS A 351 3.01 -6.52 22.96
C HIS A 351 3.11 -7.06 21.53
N THR A 352 3.86 -6.39 20.68
CA THR A 352 4.03 -6.77 19.26
C THR A 352 5.43 -7.31 19.04
N VAL A 353 5.55 -8.59 18.74
CA VAL A 353 6.81 -9.21 18.35
C VAL A 353 6.92 -9.29 16.85
N LEU A 354 8.08 -8.89 16.35
CA LEU A 354 8.48 -9.08 14.97
C LEU A 354 9.71 -9.99 14.92
N VAL A 355 9.65 -10.96 14.01
CA VAL A 355 10.82 -11.71 13.58
C VAL A 355 10.91 -11.56 12.07
N SER A 356 12.08 -11.14 11.60
CA SER A 356 12.35 -10.97 10.17
C SER A 356 13.71 -11.57 9.85
N SER A 357 13.83 -12.16 8.66
CA SER A 357 15.05 -12.74 8.12
C SER A 357 15.14 -12.40 6.65
N TYR A 358 16.32 -11.95 6.25
CA TYR A 358 16.66 -11.61 4.89
C TYR A 358 18.09 -12.06 4.61
N ASP A 359 18.27 -12.86 3.55
CA ASP A 359 19.59 -13.31 3.10
C ASP A 359 20.45 -13.93 4.22
N GLY A 360 19.82 -14.76 5.06
CA GLY A 360 20.49 -15.43 6.16
C GLY A 360 20.77 -14.56 7.39
N LYS A 361 20.46 -13.26 7.36
CA LYS A 361 20.54 -12.37 8.50
C LYS A 361 19.13 -12.02 8.99
N GLY A 362 18.88 -12.19 10.27
CA GLY A 362 17.59 -11.89 10.87
C GLY A 362 17.68 -10.99 12.08
N LEU A 363 16.53 -10.44 12.46
CA LEU A 363 16.33 -9.63 13.64
C LEU A 363 15.07 -10.03 14.36
N MET A 364 15.09 -9.85 15.68
CA MET A 364 13.92 -9.94 16.55
C MET A 364 13.71 -8.59 17.24
N ALA A 365 12.47 -8.12 17.25
CA ALA A 365 12.08 -6.88 17.89
C ALA A 365 10.77 -7.04 18.67
N LEU A 366 10.59 -6.24 19.72
CA LEU A 366 9.41 -6.20 20.58
C LEU A 366 8.96 -4.75 20.75
N ASP A 367 7.68 -4.47 20.48
CA ASP A 367 7.11 -3.12 20.51
C ASP A 367 7.94 -2.11 19.70
N GLY A 368 8.55 -2.66 18.66
CA GLY A 368 9.53 -2.08 17.77
C GLY A 368 10.85 -1.57 18.33
N GLN A 369 11.16 -1.97 19.56
CA GLN A 369 12.53 -2.00 20.05
C GLN A 369 13.27 -3.24 19.54
N TYR A 370 14.47 -3.04 19.00
CA TYR A 370 15.37 -4.13 18.63
C TYR A 370 15.80 -4.93 19.86
N LEU A 371 15.62 -6.25 19.82
CA LEU A 371 16.07 -7.15 20.87
C LEU A 371 17.42 -7.77 20.54
N LEU A 372 17.52 -8.43 19.38
CA LEU A 372 18.73 -9.11 18.94
C LEU A 372 18.73 -9.35 17.43
N GLY A 373 19.91 -9.65 16.90
CA GLY A 373 20.13 -10.14 15.54
C GLY A 373 20.52 -11.61 15.59
N PHE A 374 20.27 -12.32 14.51
CA PHE A 374 20.60 -13.74 14.40
C PHE A 374 21.01 -14.09 12.97
N GLU A 375 21.74 -15.21 12.83
CA GLU A 375 22.04 -15.79 11.52
C GLU A 375 21.15 -17.01 11.30
N GLY A 376 20.32 -16.96 10.26
CA GLY A 376 19.42 -18.03 9.87
C GLY A 376 18.54 -17.64 8.69
N HIS A 377 18.40 -18.54 7.71
CA HIS A 377 17.52 -18.33 6.56
C HIS A 377 16.11 -18.79 6.91
N LEU A 378 15.30 -17.90 7.47
CA LEU A 378 13.87 -18.19 7.55
C LEU A 378 13.32 -18.06 6.11
N MET A 379 12.76 -19.15 5.59
CA MET A 379 12.19 -19.21 4.25
C MET A 379 10.78 -19.77 4.31
N GLN A 380 9.91 -19.31 3.42
CA GLN A 380 8.57 -19.88 3.23
C GLN A 380 8.54 -20.78 2.00
N HIS A 381 7.81 -21.89 2.09
CA HIS A 381 7.52 -22.83 1.04
C HIS A 381 6.00 -22.96 0.86
N ARG A 382 5.53 -23.27 -0.35
CA ARG A 382 4.09 -23.40 -0.69
C ARG A 382 3.31 -24.47 0.08
N SER A 383 4.03 -25.31 0.81
CA SER A 383 3.47 -26.42 1.59
C SER A 383 3.74 -26.25 3.08
N ASP A 384 4.23 -25.07 3.48
CA ASP A 384 4.41 -24.75 4.89
C ASP A 384 3.05 -24.63 5.57
N ARG A 385 3.01 -25.11 6.81
CA ARG A 385 1.94 -24.82 7.75
C ARG A 385 2.52 -24.08 8.92
N PHE A 386 1.73 -23.15 9.46
CA PHE A 386 2.10 -22.36 10.61
C PHE A 386 1.13 -22.67 11.74
N PHE A 387 1.69 -23.03 12.90
CA PHE A 387 0.95 -23.32 14.11
C PHE A 387 1.06 -22.14 15.06
N ILE A 388 -0.07 -21.74 15.60
CA ILE A 388 -0.20 -20.61 16.51
C ILE A 388 -0.63 -21.16 17.87
N ALA A 389 0.01 -20.65 18.92
CA ALA A 389 -0.24 -20.96 20.32
C ALA A 389 0.09 -22.40 20.80
N ASN A 390 -0.09 -23.44 19.99
CA ASN A 390 0.35 -24.78 20.35
C ASN A 390 0.53 -25.69 19.12
N VAL A 391 1.20 -26.82 19.30
CA VAL A 391 1.34 -27.91 18.33
C VAL A 391 1.06 -29.21 19.09
N PRO A 392 -0.02 -29.94 18.78
CA PRO A 392 -0.43 -31.14 19.53
C PRO A 392 0.67 -32.21 19.64
N GLU A 393 1.53 -32.33 18.63
CA GLU A 393 2.59 -33.33 18.56
C GLU A 393 3.84 -32.94 19.37
N LEU A 394 3.97 -31.67 19.77
CA LEU A 394 5.13 -31.18 20.51
C LEU A 394 4.87 -31.17 22.01
N ARG A 395 5.83 -31.69 22.79
CA ARG A 395 5.84 -31.59 24.26
C ARG A 395 6.30 -30.20 24.73
N THR A 396 5.72 -29.15 24.17
CA THR A 396 6.00 -27.75 24.54
C THR A 396 4.79 -27.16 25.25
N VAL A 397 5.03 -26.28 26.22
CA VAL A 397 3.95 -25.50 26.85
C VAL A 397 3.37 -24.57 25.78
N GLY A 398 2.06 -24.65 25.54
CA GLY A 398 1.37 -23.75 24.63
C GLY A 398 1.22 -22.35 25.21
N PHE A 399 0.99 -21.36 24.37
CA PHE A 399 0.64 -20.01 24.78
C PHE A 399 -0.79 -19.94 25.29
N SER A 400 -0.99 -19.39 26.49
CA SER A 400 -2.29 -18.90 26.95
C SER A 400 -2.30 -17.39 26.95
N GLY A 401 -3.35 -16.78 26.40
CA GLY A 401 -3.49 -15.34 26.29
C GLY A 401 -4.22 -14.91 25.05
N CYS A 402 -4.17 -13.62 24.77
CA CYS A 402 -4.88 -13.02 23.66
C CYS A 402 -3.94 -12.72 22.50
N VAL A 403 -4.42 -12.94 21.27
CA VAL A 403 -3.76 -12.52 20.03
C VAL A 403 -4.72 -11.60 19.27
N SER A 404 -4.27 -10.39 18.96
CA SER A 404 -5.07 -9.39 18.22
C SER A 404 -4.61 -9.20 16.78
N ARG A 405 -3.39 -9.65 16.45
CA ARG A 405 -2.82 -9.52 15.12
C ARG A 405 -1.82 -10.63 14.86
N LEU A 406 -1.93 -11.22 13.68
CA LEU A 406 -0.93 -12.10 13.10
C LEU A 406 -0.71 -11.70 11.65
N MET A 407 0.54 -11.62 11.24
CA MET A 407 0.91 -11.25 9.89
C MET A 407 2.13 -12.04 9.46
N ILE A 408 2.11 -12.55 8.23
CA ILE A 408 3.17 -13.37 7.64
C ILE A 408 3.47 -12.80 6.26
N ASN A 409 4.73 -12.45 5.98
CA ASN A 409 5.19 -11.93 4.69
C ASN A 409 4.29 -10.84 4.09
N ASP A 410 4.01 -9.80 4.87
CA ASP A 410 3.15 -8.67 4.47
C ASP A 410 1.64 -8.97 4.32
N ARG A 411 1.22 -10.22 4.48
CA ARG A 411 -0.20 -10.57 4.59
C ARG A 411 -0.66 -10.55 6.04
N VAL A 412 -1.54 -9.61 6.37
CA VAL A 412 -2.28 -9.63 7.64
C VAL A 412 -3.32 -10.74 7.57
N LEU A 413 -3.36 -11.61 8.59
CA LEU A 413 -4.31 -12.71 8.63
C LEU A 413 -5.61 -12.29 9.33
N HIS A 414 -6.73 -12.65 8.73
CA HIS A 414 -8.06 -12.58 9.33
C HIS A 414 -8.20 -13.72 10.35
N LEU A 415 -8.04 -13.41 11.63
CA LEU A 415 -7.96 -14.39 12.73
C LEU A 415 -9.21 -15.27 12.90
N GLU A 416 -10.32 -14.95 12.24
CA GLU A 416 -11.52 -15.79 12.22
C GLU A 416 -11.67 -16.65 10.95
N GLN A 417 -11.10 -16.22 9.82
CA GLN A 417 -11.39 -16.77 8.48
C GLN A 417 -10.19 -17.45 7.84
N ASP A 418 -8.98 -16.93 8.04
CA ASP A 418 -7.79 -17.40 7.34
C ASP A 418 -7.22 -18.70 7.93
N PHE A 419 -7.58 -19.06 9.17
CA PHE A 419 -7.13 -20.30 9.78
C PHE A 419 -7.90 -21.50 9.22
N ILE A 420 -7.17 -22.50 8.74
CA ILE A 420 -7.75 -23.77 8.27
C ILE A 420 -8.25 -24.64 9.43
N GLU A 421 -7.63 -24.50 10.60
CA GLU A 421 -8.02 -25.20 11.82
C GLU A 421 -7.98 -24.23 13.00
N ARG A 422 -9.01 -24.32 13.86
CA ARG A 422 -9.12 -23.55 15.10
C ARG A 422 -9.70 -24.46 16.18
N ILE A 423 -8.85 -24.90 17.10
CA ILE A 423 -9.23 -25.84 18.15
C ILE A 423 -9.23 -25.12 19.49
N ASN A 424 -10.38 -25.12 20.18
CA ASN A 424 -10.58 -24.49 21.50
C ASN A 424 -10.13 -23.02 21.56
N VAL A 425 -10.34 -22.26 20.48
CA VAL A 425 -9.99 -20.83 20.39
C VAL A 425 -11.22 -20.00 20.80
N GLY A 426 -11.09 -19.23 21.87
CA GLY A 426 -12.14 -18.35 22.39
C GLY A 426 -12.02 -16.91 21.89
N GLN A 427 -12.82 -16.02 22.46
CA GLN A 427 -12.74 -14.57 22.26
C GLN A 427 -12.11 -13.91 23.48
N CYS A 428 -11.37 -12.82 23.27
CA CYS A 428 -10.82 -12.04 24.36
C CYS A 428 -11.78 -10.94 24.82
N SER A 429 -11.85 -10.69 26.13
CA SER A 429 -12.58 -9.55 26.67
C SER A 429 -11.97 -8.23 26.20
N THR A 430 -12.83 -7.37 25.65
CA THR A 430 -12.56 -5.99 25.27
C THR A 430 -13.24 -5.06 26.29
N CYS A 431 -12.55 -3.98 26.70
CA CYS A 431 -12.95 -2.84 27.55
C CYS A 431 -13.99 -3.04 28.69
N SER A 432 -13.61 -2.71 29.93
CA SER A 432 -14.57 -2.58 31.05
C SER A 432 -15.51 -1.40 30.83
N ALA A 433 -16.81 -1.65 30.92
CA ALA A 433 -17.88 -0.70 30.65
C ALA A 433 -18.26 0.14 31.89
N ASP A 434 -17.37 1.02 32.35
CA ASP A 434 -17.71 2.01 33.38
C ASP A 434 -17.69 3.45 32.82
N GLU A 435 -18.72 4.23 33.16
CA GLU A 435 -18.99 5.58 32.66
C GLU A 435 -18.04 6.64 33.29
N CYS A 436 -17.46 7.54 32.48
CA CYS A 436 -16.64 8.66 32.96
C CYS A 436 -17.50 9.70 33.72
N THR A 437 -16.93 10.34 34.74
CA THR A 437 -17.50 11.56 35.34
C THR A 437 -16.54 12.72 35.13
N ALA A 438 -16.98 13.77 34.42
CA ALA A 438 -16.22 15.02 34.21
C ALA A 438 -14.77 14.81 33.69
N ASP A 439 -14.61 14.04 32.61
CA ASP A 439 -13.33 13.75 31.94
C ASP A 439 -12.24 13.08 32.80
N LEU A 440 -12.60 12.59 33.99
CA LEU A 440 -11.72 11.86 34.91
C LEU A 440 -12.30 10.49 35.23
N CYS A 441 -11.45 9.46 35.21
CA CYS A 441 -11.84 8.09 35.54
C CYS A 441 -11.78 7.87 37.06
N PRO A 442 -12.86 7.37 37.68
CA PRO A 442 -12.84 7.07 39.12
C PRO A 442 -11.82 5.96 39.40
N GLY A 443 -10.78 6.25 40.17
CA GLY A 443 -9.81 5.25 40.67
C GLY A 443 -8.51 5.06 39.89
N ALA A 444 -8.24 5.84 38.84
CA ALA A 444 -6.98 5.76 38.09
C ALA A 444 -5.87 6.62 38.74
N GLN A 445 -4.73 6.00 39.08
CA GLN A 445 -3.51 6.74 39.37
C GLN A 445 -2.95 7.30 38.07
N GLU A 446 -2.97 8.65 37.95
CA GLU A 446 -2.29 9.52 36.98
C GLU A 446 -2.06 9.00 35.54
N GLN A 447 -2.67 9.70 34.56
CA GLN A 447 -2.46 9.65 33.09
C GLN A 447 -3.49 8.89 32.21
N GLN A 448 -4.77 8.89 32.55
CA GLN A 448 -5.84 8.44 31.64
C GLN A 448 -6.74 9.60 31.20
N SER A 449 -7.00 9.72 29.90
CA SER A 449 -7.98 10.66 29.31
C SER A 449 -9.17 9.91 28.71
N CYS A 450 -10.39 10.43 28.89
CA CYS A 450 -11.61 9.87 28.31
C CYS A 450 -11.71 10.20 26.80
N ILE A 451 -12.32 9.29 26.04
CA ILE A 451 -12.84 9.57 24.68
C ILE A 451 -14.34 9.24 24.72
N ASN A 452 -15.20 10.22 24.45
CA ASN A 452 -16.66 10.08 24.44
C ASN A 452 -17.27 9.46 25.72
N TYR A 453 -16.92 9.98 26.90
CA TYR A 453 -17.45 9.53 28.21
C TYR A 453 -17.10 8.09 28.61
N VAL A 454 -16.11 7.47 27.95
CA VAL A 454 -15.62 6.13 28.28
C VAL A 454 -14.19 6.19 28.75
N CYS A 455 -13.92 5.55 29.88
CA CYS A 455 -12.60 5.44 30.48
C CYS A 455 -11.70 4.53 29.64
N SER A 456 -10.50 5.01 29.28
CA SER A 456 -9.56 4.23 28.47
C SER A 456 -8.19 4.09 29.13
N GLU A 457 -7.76 2.84 29.29
CA GLU A 457 -6.35 2.47 29.40
C GLU A 457 -6.12 1.10 28.73
N GLY A 458 -5.22 1.04 27.73
CA GLY A 458 -4.55 -0.22 27.34
C GLY A 458 -4.91 -0.90 26.01
N ARG A 459 -4.63 -0.21 24.89
CA ARG A 459 -4.54 -0.67 23.48
C ARG A 459 -5.80 -1.31 22.89
N CYS A 460 -6.76 -0.45 22.57
CA CYS A 460 -7.49 -0.55 21.30
C CYS A 460 -6.54 -0.11 20.18
N ASP A 461 -5.75 -1.00 19.58
CA ASP A 461 -5.22 -0.74 18.21
C ASP A 461 -6.38 -0.96 17.23
N GLY A 462 -7.34 -0.04 17.33
CA GLY A 462 -8.50 0.15 16.50
C GLY A 462 -8.59 1.63 16.13
N SER A 463 -7.49 2.23 15.72
CA SER A 463 -7.52 3.46 14.92
C SER A 463 -7.59 3.09 13.44
N ASP A 464 -8.69 2.45 13.03
CA ASP A 464 -9.18 2.56 11.64
C ASP A 464 -10.64 3.05 11.64
N VAL A 465 -11.10 3.64 12.75
CA VAL A 465 -12.19 4.64 12.68
C VAL A 465 -11.52 6.00 12.73
N LEU A 466 -10.85 6.36 11.64
CA LEU A 466 -10.71 7.77 11.32
C LEU A 466 -12.14 8.26 11.06
N ARG A 467 -12.63 9.20 11.87
CA ARG A 467 -13.65 10.10 11.32
C ARG A 467 -12.97 10.79 10.12
N PRO A 468 -13.60 10.83 8.95
CA PRO A 468 -13.22 11.84 7.97
C PRO A 468 -13.62 13.19 8.58
N GLU A 469 -12.71 13.80 9.34
CA GLU A 469 -12.74 15.26 9.48
C GLU A 469 -12.11 15.84 8.22
N GLY A 470 -12.90 15.79 7.14
CA GLY A 470 -12.73 16.59 5.95
C GLY A 470 -13.94 17.51 5.87
N ASP A 471 -13.72 18.80 6.10
CA ASP A 471 -14.61 19.81 5.55
C ASP A 471 -14.52 19.67 4.02
N CYS A 472 -15.64 19.37 3.37
CA CYS A 472 -15.72 19.22 1.92
C CYS A 472 -15.74 20.60 1.27
N ASP A 473 -14.64 21.32 1.37
CA ASP A 473 -14.40 22.52 0.57
C ASP A 473 -13.35 22.17 -0.50
N LEU A 474 -13.81 21.45 -1.52
CA LEU A 474 -13.04 21.20 -2.74
C LEU A 474 -13.24 22.39 -3.68
N ASP A 475 -12.51 23.46 -3.41
CA ASP A 475 -12.31 24.52 -4.39
C ASP A 475 -11.51 23.94 -5.57
N SER A 476 -12.11 23.98 -6.76
CA SER A 476 -11.59 23.48 -8.02
C SER A 476 -10.49 24.39 -8.59
N VAL A 477 -9.35 24.54 -7.89
CA VAL A 477 -8.22 25.34 -8.36
C VAL A 477 -6.87 24.64 -8.14
N ALA A 478 -6.36 24.06 -9.24
CA ALA A 478 -4.96 23.94 -9.65
C ALA A 478 -3.87 23.45 -8.64
N HIS A 479 -3.59 22.15 -8.68
CA HIS A 479 -2.27 21.46 -8.82
C HIS A 479 -0.95 22.06 -8.27
N THR A 480 -0.92 22.96 -7.29
CA THR A 480 0.35 23.54 -6.79
C THR A 480 0.44 23.73 -5.27
N GLN A 481 -0.58 23.31 -4.51
CA GLN A 481 -0.57 23.46 -3.05
C GLN A 481 0.12 22.25 -2.42
N GLY A 482 1.19 22.51 -1.64
CA GLY A 482 1.94 21.47 -0.95
C GLY A 482 1.09 20.66 0.04
N LEU A 483 1.66 19.60 0.59
CA LEU A 483 1.03 18.81 1.66
C LEU A 483 1.39 19.39 3.03
N ARG A 484 0.39 19.49 3.90
CA ARG A 484 0.53 19.85 5.31
C ARG A 484 0.54 18.59 6.17
N PHE A 485 1.54 18.50 7.04
CA PHE A 485 1.75 17.43 8.00
C PHE A 485 1.58 17.95 9.43
N GLN A 486 1.01 17.13 10.30
CA GLN A 486 0.79 17.36 11.72
C GLN A 486 1.18 16.09 12.51
N HIS A 487 0.87 16.06 13.82
CA HIS A 487 1.10 14.88 14.64
C HIS A 487 0.42 13.65 14.03
N TYR A 488 1.19 12.56 13.86
CA TYR A 488 0.75 11.30 13.24
C TYR A 488 0.39 11.38 11.74
N SER A 489 0.74 12.47 11.05
CA SER A 489 0.58 12.55 9.59
C SER A 489 1.74 11.89 8.86
N TYR A 490 1.46 11.21 7.75
CA TYR A 490 2.49 10.74 6.82
C TYR A 490 1.91 10.58 5.42
N ALA A 491 2.76 10.69 4.41
CA ALA A 491 2.50 10.23 3.05
C ALA A 491 3.66 9.33 2.63
N SER A 492 3.41 8.36 1.74
CA SER A 492 4.46 7.46 1.26
C SER A 492 4.48 7.35 -0.25
N TYR A 493 5.68 7.23 -0.80
CA TYR A 493 5.96 7.21 -2.23
C TYR A 493 6.95 6.10 -2.55
N ARG A 494 6.97 5.64 -3.80
CA ARG A 494 7.95 4.64 -4.25
C ARG A 494 9.16 5.33 -4.84
N SER A 495 10.35 4.90 -4.44
CA SER A 495 11.57 5.36 -5.09
C SER A 495 11.59 4.85 -6.53
N PHE A 496 11.74 5.77 -7.46
CA PHE A 496 12.05 5.43 -8.83
C PHE A 496 13.54 5.11 -8.92
N LEU A 497 13.93 4.17 -9.77
CA LEU A 497 15.32 3.78 -10.07
C LEU A 497 16.03 2.84 -9.07
N LEU A 498 16.98 2.13 -9.67
CA LEU A 498 17.80 1.03 -9.18
C LEU A 498 19.28 1.45 -8.97
N VAL A 499 19.59 2.74 -8.76
CA VAL A 499 21.01 3.19 -8.70
C VAL A 499 21.30 4.24 -7.61
N ALA A 500 20.38 5.16 -7.30
CA ALA A 500 20.59 6.21 -6.29
C ALA A 500 19.25 6.64 -5.65
N LEU A 501 19.28 6.94 -4.34
CA LEU A 501 18.15 7.55 -3.63
C LEU A 501 18.49 9.02 -3.41
N THR A 502 17.90 9.91 -4.21
CA THR A 502 18.04 11.36 -4.06
C THR A 502 16.69 12.00 -3.77
N VAL A 503 16.71 13.04 -2.95
CA VAL A 503 15.53 13.79 -2.52
C VAL A 503 15.82 15.25 -2.77
N ASP A 504 14.89 15.93 -3.45
CA ASP A 504 14.83 17.38 -3.56
C ASP A 504 13.40 17.80 -3.21
N LEU A 505 13.23 18.66 -2.20
CA LEU A 505 11.91 19.16 -1.82
C LEU A 505 12.01 20.56 -1.22
N GLN A 506 10.90 21.28 -1.21
CA GLN A 506 10.75 22.47 -0.38
C GLN A 506 9.91 22.14 0.84
N PHE A 507 10.33 22.61 2.03
CA PHE A 507 9.57 22.45 3.25
C PHE A 507 9.53 23.73 4.09
N GLN A 508 8.51 23.83 4.96
CA GLN A 508 8.34 24.92 5.91
C GLN A 508 7.96 24.34 7.27
N LEU A 509 8.60 24.80 8.34
CA LEU A 509 8.23 24.43 9.71
C LEU A 509 7.10 25.32 10.23
N ARG A 510 6.13 24.74 10.93
CA ARG A 510 5.09 25.49 11.69
C ARG A 510 5.32 25.47 13.20
N SER A 511 6.14 24.54 13.68
CA SER A 511 6.55 24.42 15.08
C SER A 511 8.06 24.26 15.18
N THR A 512 8.62 24.57 16.36
CA THR A 512 10.03 24.31 16.71
C THR A 512 10.25 22.91 17.26
N ASN A 513 9.20 22.10 17.37
CA ASN A 513 9.31 20.74 17.85
C ASN A 513 10.11 19.87 16.87
N ASP A 514 10.83 18.90 17.42
CA ASP A 514 11.53 17.91 16.60
C ASP A 514 10.51 17.11 15.75
N GLY A 515 10.86 16.79 14.51
CA GLY A 515 9.96 16.10 13.59
C GLY A 515 10.68 15.33 12.49
N ILE A 516 10.07 14.23 12.05
CA ILE A 516 10.57 13.44 10.91
C ILE A 516 10.12 14.09 9.61
N VAL A 517 11.08 14.57 8.81
CA VAL A 517 10.80 15.13 7.48
C VAL A 517 10.69 14.00 6.47
N LEU A 518 11.63 13.05 6.50
CA LEU A 518 11.67 11.95 5.56
C LEU A 518 12.23 10.68 6.21
N TYR A 519 11.71 9.52 5.80
CA TYR A 519 12.16 8.23 6.26
C TYR A 519 12.07 7.18 5.15
N ALA A 520 13.17 6.49 4.89
CA ALA A 520 13.19 5.32 4.00
C ALA A 520 14.01 4.21 4.65
N ALA A 521 13.59 2.97 4.45
CA ALA A 521 14.27 1.80 4.95
C ALA A 521 14.27 0.69 3.92
N GLU A 522 15.22 -0.23 4.08
CA GLU A 522 15.46 -1.37 3.19
C GLU A 522 14.22 -2.27 3.12
N HIS A 523 13.50 -2.40 4.24
CA HIS A 523 12.18 -2.99 4.27
C HIS A 523 11.08 -1.92 4.23
N ARG A 524 10.00 -2.18 3.48
CA ARG A 524 8.81 -1.31 3.39
C ARG A 524 8.15 -0.95 4.72
N ARG A 525 8.47 -1.70 5.77
CA ARG A 525 7.94 -1.52 7.13
C ARG A 525 8.89 -0.77 8.08
N GLY A 526 10.04 -0.33 7.58
CA GLY A 526 10.98 0.47 8.35
C GLY A 526 12.18 -0.27 8.93
N PHE A 527 12.46 -1.49 8.50
CA PHE A 527 13.56 -2.33 9.00
C PHE A 527 14.78 -2.36 8.09
N GLY A 528 15.88 -2.91 8.62
CA GLY A 528 17.13 -3.07 7.90
C GLY A 528 17.92 -1.76 7.85
N LYS A 529 18.72 -1.59 6.80
CA LYS A 529 19.39 -0.31 6.54
C LYS A 529 18.33 0.79 6.40
N PHE A 530 18.65 2.00 6.84
CA PHE A 530 17.74 3.13 6.72
C PHE A 530 18.47 4.42 6.39
N ILE A 531 17.69 5.38 5.90
CA ILE A 531 18.03 6.80 5.82
C ILE A 531 16.84 7.60 6.34
N THR A 532 17.09 8.60 7.16
CA THR A 532 16.05 9.50 7.66
C THR A 532 16.58 10.92 7.78
N ILE A 533 15.70 11.87 7.52
CA ILE A 533 15.98 13.29 7.69
C ILE A 533 15.03 13.79 8.78
N VAL A 534 15.59 14.37 9.84
CA VAL A 534 14.84 14.91 10.96
C VAL A 534 15.16 16.38 11.15
N ALA A 535 14.14 17.18 11.44
CA ALA A 535 14.33 18.50 12.04
C ALA A 535 14.51 18.27 13.55
N LYS A 536 15.69 18.62 14.08
CA LYS A 536 16.02 18.43 15.49
C LYS A 536 16.79 19.63 16.01
N ALA A 537 16.41 20.15 17.19
CA ALA A 537 17.09 21.26 17.85
C ALA A 537 17.33 22.48 16.91
N GLY A 538 16.38 22.74 16.00
CA GLY A 538 16.43 23.85 15.05
C GLY A 538 17.39 23.67 13.86
N ARG A 539 17.84 22.45 13.55
CA ARG A 539 18.63 22.12 12.35
C ARG A 539 18.13 20.84 11.69
N LEU A 540 18.54 20.58 10.44
CA LEU A 540 18.30 19.30 9.80
C LEU A 540 19.44 18.33 10.10
N GLU A 541 19.08 17.11 10.47
CA GLU A 541 20.00 15.99 10.62
C GLU A 541 19.60 14.86 9.66
N LEU A 542 20.55 14.40 8.85
CA LEU A 542 20.44 13.18 8.06
C LEU A 542 21.13 12.04 8.79
N ARG A 543 20.39 10.96 9.04
CA ARG A 543 20.86 9.77 9.76
C ARG A 543 20.73 8.54 8.87
N PHE A 544 21.77 7.71 8.81
CA PHE A 544 21.77 6.49 7.99
C PHE A 544 22.65 5.38 8.52
N THR A 545 22.49 4.17 7.99
CA THR A 545 23.30 2.96 8.29
C THR A 545 23.78 2.30 7.00
N THR A 546 24.89 1.55 7.08
CA THR A 546 25.53 0.91 5.91
C THR A 546 25.88 -0.54 6.23
N ASP A 547 26.16 -1.36 5.20
CA ASP A 547 26.58 -2.76 5.37
C ASP A 547 27.86 -2.91 6.21
N ALA A 548 28.73 -1.90 6.15
CA ALA A 548 30.04 -1.91 6.80
C ALA A 548 29.99 -1.45 8.27
N HIS A 549 28.93 -0.77 8.73
CA HIS A 549 28.89 -0.11 10.04
C HIS A 549 27.59 -0.43 10.80
N LEU A 550 27.72 -1.16 11.92
CA LEU A 550 26.65 -1.49 12.88
C LEU A 550 26.14 -0.29 13.70
N HIS A 551 26.53 0.93 13.34
CA HIS A 551 26.22 2.18 14.04
C HIS A 551 25.66 3.22 13.07
N THR A 552 24.76 4.06 13.55
CA THR A 552 24.21 5.16 12.74
C THR A 552 25.21 6.28 12.56
N ILE A 553 25.28 6.76 11.32
CA ILE A 553 26.09 7.89 10.88
C ILE A 553 25.18 9.12 10.76
N TYR A 554 25.71 10.29 11.14
CA TYR A 554 24.98 11.55 11.21
C TYR A 554 25.66 12.61 10.34
N LEU A 555 24.85 13.35 9.59
CA LEU A 555 25.22 14.61 8.93
C LEU A 555 24.26 15.69 9.44
N GLU A 556 24.77 16.86 9.79
CA GLU A 556 23.98 17.97 10.34
C GLU A 556 24.17 19.19 9.43
N SER A 557 23.08 19.88 9.10
CA SER A 557 23.11 21.13 8.32
C SER A 557 23.70 22.26 9.15
N SER A 558 24.33 23.24 8.50
CA SER A 558 24.77 24.48 9.17
C SER A 558 23.64 25.50 9.33
N VAL A 559 22.60 25.39 8.49
CA VAL A 559 21.44 26.29 8.46
C VAL A 559 20.57 26.12 9.70
N LYS A 560 20.32 27.23 10.41
CA LYS A 560 19.34 27.30 11.51
C LYS A 560 17.93 27.47 10.95
N LEU A 561 17.04 26.56 11.30
CA LEU A 561 15.65 26.55 10.88
C LEU A 561 14.79 27.47 11.75
N THR A 562 13.85 28.14 11.12
CA THR A 562 12.84 29.01 11.75
C THR A 562 11.45 28.67 11.22
N THR A 563 10.43 28.88 12.04
CA THR A 563 9.03 28.67 11.63
C THR A 563 8.60 29.68 10.57
N GLY A 564 7.74 29.27 9.64
CA GLY A 564 7.15 30.14 8.62
C GLY A 564 8.07 30.46 7.42
N ARG A 565 9.34 30.05 7.43
CA ARG A 565 10.24 30.18 6.27
C ARG A 565 10.27 28.90 5.44
N TRP A 566 10.20 29.04 4.12
CA TRP A 566 10.45 27.94 3.18
C TRP A 566 11.94 27.68 3.03
N TYR A 567 12.33 26.41 3.05
CA TYR A 567 13.68 25.91 2.87
C TYR A 567 13.69 24.90 1.73
N ARG A 568 14.76 24.89 0.94
CA ARG A 568 15.01 23.83 -0.03
C ARG A 568 15.92 22.78 0.59
N LEU A 569 15.48 21.52 0.60
CA LEU A 569 16.23 20.38 1.10
C LEU A 569 16.68 19.52 -0.08
N GLN A 570 17.98 19.31 -0.21
CA GLN A 570 18.58 18.35 -1.12
C GLN A 570 19.41 17.36 -0.32
N ALA A 571 19.13 16.07 -0.49
CA ALA A 571 19.79 15.02 0.28
C ALA A 571 19.74 13.68 -0.46
N GLY A 572 20.65 12.78 -0.12
CA GLY A 572 20.57 11.44 -0.67
C GLY A 572 21.89 10.69 -0.65
N TYR A 573 21.91 9.59 -1.41
CA TYR A 573 23.10 8.79 -1.68
C TYR A 573 23.34 8.76 -3.19
N ARG A 574 24.53 9.21 -3.61
CA ARG A 574 25.00 9.17 -5.01
C ARG A 574 26.50 8.92 -5.04
N ASP A 575 26.99 8.18 -6.03
CA ASP A 575 28.42 8.03 -6.34
C ASP A 575 29.31 7.59 -5.14
N GLY A 576 28.76 6.83 -4.19
CA GLY A 576 29.49 6.35 -3.00
C GLY A 576 29.55 7.35 -1.84
N TYR A 577 28.80 8.46 -1.90
CA TYR A 577 28.72 9.45 -0.83
C TYR A 577 27.27 9.68 -0.42
N VAL A 578 27.05 9.93 0.88
CA VAL A 578 25.79 10.44 1.41
C VAL A 578 25.95 11.94 1.66
N TYR A 579 24.95 12.72 1.26
CA TYR A 579 25.00 14.17 1.30
C TYR A 579 23.72 14.80 1.85
N LEU A 580 23.87 15.98 2.45
CA LEU A 580 22.80 16.84 2.94
C LEU A 580 23.14 18.30 2.57
N GLN A 581 22.16 19.01 2.05
CA GLN A 581 22.25 20.43 1.71
C GLN A 581 20.89 21.11 1.97
N VAL A 582 20.93 22.24 2.66
CA VAL A 582 19.79 23.11 2.94
C VAL A 582 20.03 24.49 2.34
N ASP A 583 19.09 24.95 1.51
CA ASP A 583 19.21 26.16 0.68
C ASP A 583 20.53 26.15 -0.12
N ASP A 584 21.28 27.25 -0.11
CA ASP A 584 22.55 27.41 -0.83
C ASP A 584 23.77 27.12 0.06
N GLU A 585 23.61 26.36 1.15
CA GLU A 585 24.76 25.96 1.98
C GLU A 585 25.74 25.06 1.20
N LEU A 586 27.00 25.00 1.65
CA LEU A 586 27.94 24.02 1.11
C LEU A 586 27.48 22.60 1.50
N GLU A 587 27.44 21.70 0.51
CA GLU A 587 27.03 20.32 0.70
C GLU A 587 27.83 19.63 1.83
N VAL A 588 27.13 19.14 2.84
CA VAL A 588 27.71 18.31 3.91
C VAL A 588 27.68 16.86 3.44
N ALA A 589 28.83 16.32 3.06
CA ALA A 589 28.95 14.98 2.48
C ALA A 589 29.90 14.06 3.27
N ARG A 590 29.66 12.75 3.18
CA ARG A 590 30.53 11.71 3.74
C ARG A 590 30.64 10.51 2.81
N SER A 591 31.87 10.03 2.61
CA SER A 591 32.15 8.81 1.85
C SER A 591 31.66 7.58 2.60
N VAL A 592 31.09 6.63 1.86
CA VAL A 592 30.57 5.38 2.40
C VAL A 592 31.27 4.19 1.77
N LEU A 593 31.77 3.28 2.62
CA LEU A 593 32.21 1.96 2.21
C LEU A 593 30.99 1.03 2.15
N GLY A 594 30.68 0.46 0.97
CA GLY A 594 29.54 -0.42 0.75
C GLY A 594 28.29 0.30 0.24
N THR A 595 27.12 -0.32 0.37
CA THR A 595 25.84 0.23 -0.13
C THR A 595 24.95 0.71 1.02
N VAL A 596 24.27 1.86 0.83
CA VAL A 596 23.22 2.31 1.76
C VAL A 596 21.94 1.49 1.54
N PHE A 597 21.58 1.26 0.28
CA PHE A 597 20.52 0.34 -0.12
C PHE A 597 20.97 -0.51 -1.31
N PRO A 598 20.54 -1.77 -1.40
CA PRO A 598 20.79 -2.57 -2.58
C PRO A 598 20.05 -1.97 -3.80
N THR A 599 20.72 -2.01 -4.95
CA THR A 599 20.28 -1.39 -6.21
C THR A 599 19.20 -2.18 -6.93
N ASP A 600 18.77 -3.34 -6.43
CA ASP A 600 17.83 -4.24 -7.10
C ASP A 600 16.35 -4.00 -6.73
N ARG A 601 16.06 -3.01 -5.87
CA ARG A 601 14.72 -2.84 -5.26
C ARG A 601 14.25 -1.39 -5.16
N GLN A 602 12.95 -1.20 -5.38
CA GLN A 602 12.26 0.05 -5.06
C GLN A 602 11.98 0.15 -3.55
N LEU A 603 12.37 1.27 -2.96
CA LEU A 603 12.12 1.61 -1.55
C LEU A 603 10.76 2.31 -1.41
N ILE A 604 10.16 2.19 -0.23
CA ILE A 604 9.05 3.06 0.19
C ILE A 604 9.65 4.21 1.00
N VAL A 605 9.38 5.43 0.54
CA VAL A 605 9.86 6.67 1.11
C VAL A 605 8.69 7.37 1.77
N PHE A 606 8.74 7.48 3.09
CA PHE A 606 7.76 8.19 3.89
C PHE A 606 8.16 9.66 4.03
N LEU A 607 7.19 10.54 3.87
CA LEU A 607 7.30 11.99 3.96
C LEU A 607 6.43 12.49 5.12
N GLY A 608 6.98 13.44 5.89
CA GLY A 608 6.33 14.11 7.01
C GLY A 608 6.06 13.25 8.25
N GLY A 609 6.30 11.95 8.19
CA GLY A 609 6.11 11.03 9.30
C GLY A 609 6.37 9.60 8.85
N VAL A 610 5.88 8.63 9.62
CA VAL A 610 5.94 7.21 9.27
C VAL A 610 4.62 6.52 9.65
N ARG A 611 4.25 5.47 8.92
CA ARG A 611 3.04 4.68 9.18
C ARG A 611 2.97 4.09 10.57
N TRP A 612 4.11 3.64 11.10
CA TRP A 612 4.15 2.90 12.35
C TRP A 612 5.21 3.48 13.28
N GLN A 613 4.78 3.89 14.48
CA GLN A 613 5.66 4.55 15.45
C GLN A 613 6.52 3.59 16.28
N GLY A 614 6.14 2.31 16.37
CA GLY A 614 6.88 1.35 17.20
C GLY A 614 8.21 0.93 16.59
N PHE A 615 8.24 0.66 15.29
CA PHE A 615 9.37 0.04 14.57
C PHE A 615 10.25 1.05 13.86
N ILE A 616 10.85 1.96 14.63
CA ILE A 616 11.83 2.85 14.07
C ILE A 616 13.20 2.52 14.66
N ASN A 617 14.12 2.16 13.76
CA ASN A 617 15.53 1.96 14.04
C ASN A 617 16.10 3.02 15.00
N ARG A 618 16.51 2.54 16.19
CA ARG A 618 17.41 2.99 17.28
C ARG A 618 17.77 4.47 17.53
N HIS A 619 17.44 5.41 16.65
CA HIS A 619 17.91 6.79 16.70
C HIS A 619 16.75 7.75 16.49
N LYS A 620 15.65 7.54 17.21
CA LYS A 620 14.51 8.46 17.26
C LYS A 620 14.28 8.99 18.66
N ASP A 621 15.21 9.83 19.10
CA ASP A 621 14.88 10.83 20.11
C ASP A 621 13.71 11.72 19.62
N VAL A 622 13.45 11.74 18.30
CA VAL A 622 12.33 12.36 17.62
C VAL A 622 11.15 11.38 17.48
N LYS A 623 10.11 11.56 18.29
CA LYS A 623 8.96 10.64 18.38
C LYS A 623 7.80 10.94 17.42
N GLN A 624 7.85 12.06 16.71
CA GLN A 624 6.71 12.58 15.95
C GLN A 624 7.09 12.94 14.51
N GLY A 625 6.05 13.07 13.66
CA GLY A 625 6.17 13.57 12.30
C GLY A 625 6.48 15.07 12.26
N LEU A 626 6.76 15.55 11.06
CA LEU A 626 6.89 16.97 10.74
C LEU A 626 5.57 17.71 11.05
N ASP A 627 5.66 18.80 11.80
CA ASP A 627 4.61 19.82 11.86
C ASP A 627 4.98 20.97 10.92
N GLY A 628 4.42 20.92 9.71
CA GLY A 628 4.90 21.77 8.62
C GLY A 628 4.24 21.48 7.28
N CYS A 629 4.81 22.06 6.24
CA CYS A 629 4.37 21.86 4.86
C CYS A 629 5.52 21.38 3.97
N VAL A 630 5.19 20.61 2.92
CA VAL A 630 6.13 20.17 1.88
C VAL A 630 5.53 20.41 0.50
N LYS A 631 6.33 20.91 -0.45
CA LYS A 631 5.97 21.06 -1.87
C LYS A 631 7.16 20.75 -2.78
N GLU A 632 6.91 20.66 -4.09
CA GLU A 632 7.94 20.47 -5.12
C GLU A 632 8.85 19.25 -4.86
N PHE A 633 8.25 18.13 -4.49
CA PHE A 633 9.00 16.91 -4.17
C PHE A 633 9.50 16.21 -5.44
N LYS A 634 10.79 15.93 -5.49
CA LYS A 634 11.43 15.05 -6.46
C LYS A 634 12.10 13.90 -5.71
N LEU A 635 11.91 12.70 -6.24
CA LEU A 635 12.48 11.48 -5.70
C LEU A 635 13.26 10.76 -6.79
N SER A 636 14.53 10.50 -6.52
CA SER A 636 15.48 9.92 -7.47
C SER A 636 15.58 10.72 -8.77
N GLY A 637 15.51 12.05 -8.67
CA GLY A 637 15.57 12.97 -9.81
C GLY A 637 14.25 13.15 -10.58
N LEU A 638 13.22 12.34 -10.29
CA LEU A 638 11.92 12.45 -10.95
C LEU A 638 10.94 13.28 -10.11
N PRO A 639 10.13 14.16 -10.72
CA PRO A 639 9.07 14.87 -10.02
C PRO A 639 8.02 13.87 -9.52
N VAL A 640 7.59 14.05 -8.28
CA VAL A 640 6.54 13.27 -7.64
C VAL A 640 5.29 14.13 -7.51
N ASP A 641 4.17 13.66 -8.03
CA ASP A 641 2.88 14.26 -7.71
C ASP A 641 2.49 13.85 -6.29
N LEU A 642 2.42 14.84 -5.40
CA LEU A 642 2.21 14.61 -3.97
C LEU A 642 0.88 13.92 -3.65
N VAL A 643 -0.12 14.00 -4.53
CA VAL A 643 -1.43 13.38 -4.34
C VAL A 643 -1.56 12.11 -5.18
N ASP A 644 -1.14 12.16 -6.44
CA ASP A 644 -1.41 11.09 -7.41
C ASP A 644 -0.43 9.92 -7.32
N ASP A 645 0.83 10.18 -6.98
CA ASP A 645 1.85 9.14 -6.83
C ASP A 645 1.91 8.55 -5.41
N MET A 646 0.98 8.98 -4.54
CA MET A 646 0.89 8.56 -3.15
C MET A 646 0.45 7.10 -3.04
N VAL A 647 1.24 6.29 -2.32
CA VAL A 647 0.98 4.86 -2.10
C VAL A 647 0.06 4.64 -0.91
N GLU A 648 0.39 5.28 0.22
CA GLU A 648 -0.39 5.26 1.47
C GLU A 648 -0.20 6.59 2.19
N SER A 649 -1.21 7.03 2.95
CA SER A 649 -1.12 8.22 3.81
C SER A 649 -2.07 8.17 5.01
N ALA A 650 -1.81 9.06 5.97
CA ALA A 650 -2.73 9.36 7.06
C ALA A 650 -2.63 10.84 7.45
N ASN A 651 -3.78 11.44 7.79
CA ASN A 651 -3.89 12.77 8.40
C ASN A 651 -3.17 13.91 7.64
N VAL A 652 -3.08 13.83 6.31
CA VAL A 652 -2.46 14.87 5.47
C VAL A 652 -3.51 15.86 4.99
N ARG A 653 -3.18 17.16 4.93
CA ARG A 653 -4.08 18.23 4.48
C ARG A 653 -3.43 19.07 3.38
N SER A 654 -4.18 19.92 2.69
CA SER A 654 -3.60 20.94 1.81
C SER A 654 -2.84 21.99 2.63
N CYS A 655 -1.67 22.38 2.16
CA CYS A 655 -0.95 23.53 2.69
C CYS A 655 -1.44 24.80 2.01
N GLN A 656 -2.38 25.50 2.65
CA GLN A 656 -2.74 26.86 2.25
C GLN A 656 -1.64 27.84 2.68
N ASP A 657 -1.06 28.55 1.71
CA ASP A 657 -0.26 29.74 1.97
C ASP A 657 -1.19 30.77 2.63
N GLN A 658 -0.83 31.25 3.83
CA GLN A 658 -1.57 32.36 4.43
C GLN A 658 -1.46 33.54 3.46
N LYS A 659 -2.59 33.96 2.88
CA LYS A 659 -2.67 35.23 2.16
C LYS A 659 -2.10 36.32 3.07
N GLU A 660 -1.04 36.98 2.62
CA GLU A 660 -0.59 38.24 3.23
C GLU A 660 -1.82 39.15 3.39
N PRO A 661 -2.03 39.77 4.57
CA PRO A 661 -3.12 40.72 4.72
C PRO A 661 -2.89 41.85 3.71
N LYS A 662 -3.82 41.98 2.76
CA LYS A 662 -3.84 43.10 1.82
C LYS A 662 -3.73 44.39 2.62
N ALA A 663 -2.66 45.14 2.42
CA ALA A 663 -2.52 46.47 2.96
C ALA A 663 -3.71 47.32 2.48
N THR A 664 -4.60 47.67 3.41
CA THR A 664 -5.55 48.75 3.23
C THR A 664 -4.74 50.05 3.24
N LEU A 665 -4.49 50.62 2.07
CA LEU A 665 -4.05 52.01 1.96
C LEU A 665 -5.23 52.93 2.32
N PRO A 666 -4.97 54.05 3.03
CA PRO A 666 -5.98 54.96 3.56
C PRO A 666 -6.74 55.74 2.50
#